data_AF-A0AAV1JCM4-F1
#
_entry.id   AF-A0AAV1JCM4-F1
#
_cell.length_a   1.000
_cell.length_b   1.000
_cell.length_c   1.000
_cell.angle_alpha   90.00
_cell.angle_beta   90.00
_cell.angle_gamma   90.00
#
_symmetry.space_group_name_H-M   'P 1'
#
loop_
_entity.id
_entity.type
_entity.pdbx_description
1 polymer ?
#
loop_
_entity_poly.entity_id
_entity_poly.type
_entity_poly.pdbx_seq_one_letter_code
_entity_poly.pdbx_strand_id
1 'polypeptide(L)'
;MGIYTLSPIVKCGLYAFFTIINIPILQGEEQSQCPSLTENPICPCYNFKEGLFLECPSATPNVVKNVLAKIKGSIQSLSIYDLESSITELKSDLFPPKVKIINLQISQSNIDTVNQNAFTSLRDSLASLSIISGKLKRIPQESFSQLHNIETLDLQLNEINEIHANTFQNLKLNKINLKGNKIENISENAFHYLEETLTELDITENFLYIFPLKPLENLRKLSSLRLAWNKIESIPNNLNVTIERLYSLDLSSNVLTRIEKNWLNCVPNIKTLTVFSNQIKHIDDEAFYSLRNLETIDLSRNKLNNRINHIGKETFDNLIKMKILDLSYNEIISLDFEMSSLPVKQIRLNHNSITIIQSDSLKALPNLSDLDMNSNFLTWEDVTQIQIPGLKSLVLSNNNFTLLEVTTFSHLPSLQSLSLEMSNITYLPPPIFIKNQNLLRVNLASNYLKDLHKDIFAYTTILQELNLKSNSFADFPHVALFNVTSLEHLNLCDNQLRSVDFFKFTGLQNLRTLHLCNNRISILNGFNSPSLKNLVTLNLNNNMLTVLPPNFFQHSLGLKEIDLSHNFFKHIPSNGLSETVLPALTTLNMSSNSLVQLLQTYPIKQFPMLEQLIITNTNLTIITSKDFENFPSLKKLILKTNCLVRLSPGAFSKLHNLASLDMSENKLENIPRERLQGLYSATVLNISQNTIRELEEFTADLQNLQRLDLSFNHITRINKGIFQNLHSLTELNLSGNWLSFIATDTFKALNKIIHIDLSKNYFEVIQIKMLVSLETQVKTIAYDENPLTCNCESQETWKWMQNHYKIVLKGSSNLRCEHPEELHGYSFLELTSQKLCDVPVVIRIAIQDIQTYSVIVSWQSRNQSGLSGYQVAYYKEQMPALIRGKILNATARMTRLSHLTPGAKYKICVIAMGNFGVSGGSSVPDARIAPSSENISAQLYGDELLFNHLRGYMNDSQTGKCTTVTTIEIFGTSLDSPFSNTYMGIADILTRRLSLVVGCCIGFIVFIVLVSAFGYVKTKKRPVIAKAEQPTPQYISYDNFPVPNIESQAMEIDINTITDSTKPQFKSCD
;
A
#
# COMPACT_ATOMS: atom_id res chain seq x y z
N MET A 1 51.12 -4.73 -56.37
CA MET A 1 50.66 -6.13 -56.48
C MET A 1 49.32 -6.25 -55.79
N GLY A 2 48.28 -6.70 -56.52
CA GLY A 2 46.99 -7.22 -56.01
C GLY A 2 46.05 -6.22 -55.29
N ILE A 3 45.20 -5.40 -55.92
CA ILE A 3 43.89 -5.71 -56.57
C ILE A 3 42.77 -5.98 -55.50
N TYR A 4 41.61 -5.31 -55.37
CA TYR A 4 40.71 -4.56 -56.29
C TYR A 4 39.90 -3.42 -55.59
N THR A 5 39.80 -2.26 -56.29
CA THR A 5 38.73 -1.21 -56.43
C THR A 5 38.18 -0.40 -55.22
N LEU A 6 38.36 0.94 -55.09
CA LEU A 6 37.90 2.14 -55.88
C LEU A 6 36.36 2.28 -55.90
N SER A 7 35.67 3.39 -55.56
CA SER A 7 35.95 4.85 -55.60
C SER A 7 34.80 5.64 -54.91
N PRO A 8 35.01 6.89 -54.43
CA PRO A 8 34.00 7.80 -53.85
C PRO A 8 33.50 8.87 -54.84
N ILE A 9 32.24 9.35 -54.73
CA ILE A 9 31.78 10.61 -55.40
C ILE A 9 30.79 11.38 -54.50
N VAL A 10 31.11 12.67 -54.32
CA VAL A 10 30.31 13.74 -53.72
C VAL A 10 29.94 14.74 -54.84
N LYS A 11 28.70 15.27 -54.78
CA LYS A 11 28.13 16.51 -55.39
C LYS A 11 27.91 16.60 -56.92
N CYS A 12 26.66 16.84 -57.33
CA CYS A 12 26.13 18.16 -57.74
C CYS A 12 24.69 18.06 -58.30
N GLY A 13 23.84 19.05 -58.01
CA GLY A 13 22.53 19.22 -58.66
C GLY A 13 21.49 20.03 -57.87
N LEU A 14 21.77 21.32 -57.66
CA LEU A 14 20.80 22.32 -57.20
C LEU A 14 19.61 22.45 -58.18
N TYR A 15 18.38 22.54 -57.66
CA TYR A 15 17.33 23.48 -58.09
C TYR A 15 16.41 23.72 -56.88
N ALA A 16 16.62 24.79 -56.11
CA ALA A 16 16.02 26.11 -56.28
C ALA A 16 14.54 26.16 -55.87
N PHE A 17 14.24 26.70 -54.68
CA PHE A 17 13.89 28.11 -54.51
C PHE A 17 13.66 28.41 -53.03
N PHE A 18 14.53 29.26 -52.47
CA PHE A 18 14.29 29.97 -51.22
C PHE A 18 13.07 30.87 -51.41
N THR A 19 11.97 30.56 -50.73
CA THR A 19 11.06 31.59 -50.25
C THR A 19 11.46 31.89 -48.81
N ILE A 20 11.91 33.12 -48.62
CA ILE A 20 12.16 33.76 -47.35
C ILE A 20 10.82 33.76 -46.59
N ILE A 21 10.65 32.79 -45.70
CA ILE A 21 9.70 32.95 -44.60
C ILE A 21 10.56 33.41 -43.43
N ASN A 22 10.39 34.70 -43.12
CA ASN A 22 10.77 35.31 -41.87
C ASN A 22 10.51 34.32 -40.73
N ILE A 23 11.57 33.68 -40.23
CA ILE A 23 11.58 33.19 -38.87
C ILE A 23 11.50 34.47 -38.04
N PRO A 24 10.39 34.75 -37.33
CA PRO A 24 10.50 35.69 -36.25
C PRO A 24 11.51 35.03 -35.32
N ILE A 25 12.65 35.69 -35.15
CA ILE A 25 13.50 35.49 -33.98
C ILE A 25 12.54 35.68 -32.80
N LEU A 26 11.99 34.56 -32.32
CA LEU A 26 11.27 34.51 -31.07
C LEU A 26 12.33 34.84 -30.04
N GLN A 27 12.31 36.11 -29.64
CA GLN A 27 12.71 36.54 -28.31
C GLN A 27 12.40 35.39 -27.35
N GLY A 28 13.42 34.90 -26.64
CA GLY A 28 13.31 33.70 -25.83
C GLY A 28 12.00 33.70 -25.04
N GLU A 29 11.11 32.75 -25.35
CA GLU A 29 10.08 32.38 -24.39
C GLU A 29 10.83 31.90 -23.16
N GLU A 30 10.74 32.66 -22.06
CA GLU A 30 11.24 32.25 -20.75
C GLU A 30 10.85 30.79 -20.56
N GLN A 31 11.82 29.88 -20.43
CA GLN A 31 11.55 28.49 -20.09
C GLN A 31 10.60 28.50 -18.90
N SER A 32 9.43 27.89 -19.07
CA SER A 32 8.45 27.79 -18.00
C SER A 32 9.08 26.94 -16.90
N GLN A 33 9.59 27.59 -15.86
CA GLN A 33 10.21 26.94 -14.73
C GLN A 33 9.22 26.89 -13.57
N CYS A 34 9.25 25.80 -12.82
CA CYS A 34 8.43 25.68 -11.63
C CYS A 34 8.76 26.79 -10.62
N PRO A 35 7.75 27.45 -10.04
CA PRO A 35 7.98 28.43 -8.98
C PRO A 35 8.68 27.77 -7.78
N SER A 36 9.47 28.55 -7.03
CA SER A 36 10.22 28.07 -5.88
C SER A 36 9.30 27.43 -4.82
N LEU A 37 9.79 26.47 -4.02
CA LEU A 37 8.98 25.76 -3.01
C LEU A 37 8.29 26.72 -2.00
N THR A 38 8.91 27.87 -1.70
CA THR A 38 8.34 28.92 -0.84
C THR A 38 7.11 29.60 -1.44
N GLU A 39 6.96 29.53 -2.76
CA GLU A 39 5.89 30.20 -3.51
C GLU A 39 4.76 29.26 -3.93
N ASN A 40 4.97 27.94 -3.78
CA ASN A 40 4.08 26.86 -4.21
C ASN A 40 3.95 25.72 -3.16
N PRO A 41 3.33 25.97 -2.00
CA PRO A 41 3.32 25.02 -0.89
C PRO A 41 2.35 23.83 -1.05
N ILE A 42 1.32 23.93 -1.91
CA ILE A 42 0.22 22.92 -2.00
C ILE A 42 0.06 22.34 -3.41
N CYS A 43 0.83 22.75 -4.41
CA CYS A 43 0.71 22.20 -5.78
C CYS A 43 2.08 21.83 -6.36
N PRO A 44 2.75 20.72 -5.94
CA PRO A 44 4.02 20.29 -6.50
C PRO A 44 4.03 20.40 -8.02
N CYS A 45 5.08 21.07 -8.51
CA CYS A 45 5.31 21.31 -9.91
C CYS A 45 6.57 20.55 -10.34
N TYR A 46 6.47 19.84 -11.45
CA TYR A 46 7.52 19.04 -12.04
C TYR A 46 7.84 19.56 -13.43
N ASN A 47 9.13 19.70 -13.74
CA ASN A 47 9.58 20.10 -15.06
C ASN A 47 10.06 18.87 -15.83
N PHE A 48 9.30 18.47 -16.85
CA PHE A 48 9.64 17.37 -17.74
C PHE A 48 10.04 17.89 -19.12
N LYS A 49 10.67 17.04 -19.94
CA LYS A 49 11.00 17.39 -21.34
C LYS A 49 9.76 17.78 -22.16
N GLU A 50 8.60 17.26 -21.77
CA GLU A 50 7.29 17.46 -22.41
C GLU A 50 6.56 18.71 -21.88
N GLY A 51 7.06 19.38 -20.84
CA GLY A 51 6.49 20.59 -20.26
C GLY A 51 6.30 20.51 -18.73
N LEU A 52 5.53 21.46 -18.19
CA LEU A 52 5.27 21.58 -16.75
C LEU A 52 4.07 20.73 -16.30
N PHE A 53 4.24 19.95 -15.23
CA PHE A 53 3.19 19.12 -14.63
C PHE A 53 2.93 19.57 -13.19
N LEU A 54 1.69 19.93 -12.87
CA LEU A 54 1.27 20.37 -11.55
C LEU A 54 0.27 19.39 -10.96
N GLU A 55 0.49 19.01 -9.71
CA GLU A 55 -0.44 18.17 -8.95
C GLU A 55 -0.86 18.89 -7.66
N CYS A 56 -2.14 19.17 -7.50
CA CYS A 56 -2.74 19.91 -6.40
C CYS A 56 -3.69 19.02 -5.57
N PRO A 57 -3.17 18.13 -4.70
CA PRO A 57 -4.00 17.38 -3.76
C PRO A 57 -4.48 18.25 -2.61
N SER A 58 -5.77 18.14 -2.30
CA SER A 58 -6.50 18.84 -1.23
C SER A 58 -6.34 20.36 -1.25
N ALA A 59 -6.29 20.94 -2.46
CA ALA A 59 -6.05 22.36 -2.63
C ALA A 59 -7.36 23.17 -2.54
N THR A 60 -7.33 24.31 -1.84
CA THR A 60 -8.44 25.27 -1.89
C THR A 60 -8.37 26.08 -3.20
N PRO A 61 -9.50 26.60 -3.71
CA PRO A 61 -9.53 27.41 -4.93
C PRO A 61 -8.55 28.58 -4.94
N ASN A 62 -8.41 29.26 -3.79
CA ASN A 62 -7.48 30.38 -3.63
C ASN A 62 -6.02 29.95 -3.79
N VAL A 63 -5.66 28.76 -3.32
CA VAL A 63 -4.29 28.26 -3.43
C VAL A 63 -3.97 27.88 -4.86
N VAL A 64 -4.87 27.17 -5.54
CA VAL A 64 -4.73 26.84 -6.97
C VAL A 64 -4.56 28.13 -7.78
N LYS A 65 -5.46 29.10 -7.57
CA LYS A 65 -5.41 30.42 -8.24
C LYS A 65 -4.08 31.14 -8.03
N ASN A 66 -3.59 31.18 -6.78
CA ASN A 66 -2.35 31.87 -6.44
C ASN A 66 -1.10 31.20 -7.05
N VAL A 67 -1.08 29.86 -7.13
CA VAL A 67 0.02 29.12 -7.77
C VAL A 67 0.00 29.36 -9.28
N LEU A 68 -1.17 29.23 -9.90
CA LEU A 68 -1.33 29.44 -11.34
C LEU A 68 -0.97 30.87 -11.76
N ALA A 69 -1.27 31.89 -10.94
CA ALA A 69 -0.94 33.29 -11.22
C ALA A 69 0.57 33.58 -11.30
N LYS A 70 1.41 32.70 -10.73
CA LYS A 70 2.88 32.88 -10.68
C LYS A 70 3.62 32.17 -11.80
N ILE A 71 2.98 31.24 -12.51
CA ILE A 71 3.61 30.50 -13.59
C ILE A 71 3.57 31.33 -14.86
N LYS A 72 4.74 31.59 -15.43
CA LYS A 72 4.89 32.20 -16.75
C LYS A 72 5.10 31.09 -17.79
N GLY A 73 4.15 30.94 -18.71
CA GLY A 73 4.21 29.95 -19.79
C GLY A 73 3.06 28.94 -19.78
N SER A 74 3.27 27.81 -20.46
CA SER A 74 2.25 26.77 -20.65
C SER A 74 2.45 25.60 -19.69
N ILE A 75 1.35 25.14 -19.08
CA ILE A 75 1.29 23.97 -18.21
C ILE A 75 0.81 22.78 -19.04
N GLN A 76 1.64 21.74 -19.13
CA GLN A 76 1.33 20.52 -19.87
C GLN A 76 0.21 19.73 -19.19
N SER A 77 0.24 19.62 -17.87
CA SER A 77 -0.81 18.95 -17.10
C SER A 77 -1.03 19.61 -15.75
N LEU A 78 -2.29 19.82 -15.38
CA LEU A 78 -2.72 20.24 -14.05
C LEU A 78 -3.72 19.22 -13.52
N SER A 79 -3.40 18.57 -12.41
CA SER A 79 -4.28 17.63 -11.73
C SER A 79 -4.65 18.14 -10.35
N ILE A 80 -5.94 18.28 -10.07
CA ILE A 80 -6.50 18.70 -8.79
C ILE A 80 -7.25 17.50 -8.20
N TYR A 81 -6.86 17.09 -7.01
CA TYR A 81 -7.46 15.95 -6.29
C TYR A 81 -8.05 16.45 -4.98
N ASP A 82 -9.20 15.93 -4.56
CA ASP A 82 -9.85 16.31 -3.30
C ASP A 82 -10.09 17.81 -3.19
N LEU A 83 -10.72 18.41 -4.21
CA LEU A 83 -11.10 19.82 -4.14
C LEU A 83 -12.03 20.02 -2.93
N GLU A 84 -11.76 21.07 -2.16
CA GLU A 84 -12.46 21.40 -0.91
C GLU A 84 -13.97 21.09 -0.95
N SER A 85 -14.44 20.29 0.01
CA SER A 85 -15.79 19.71 -0.01
C SER A 85 -16.93 20.74 0.06
N SER A 86 -16.64 21.97 0.50
CA SER A 86 -17.55 23.12 0.50
C SER A 86 -17.86 23.65 -0.91
N ILE A 87 -17.02 23.33 -1.90
CA ILE A 87 -17.15 23.82 -3.27
C ILE A 87 -18.03 22.87 -4.08
N THR A 88 -19.23 23.35 -4.38
CA THR A 88 -20.19 22.65 -5.24
C THR A 88 -20.26 23.24 -6.65
N GLU A 89 -19.84 24.50 -6.84
CA GLU A 89 -19.83 25.18 -8.14
C GLU A 89 -18.40 25.53 -8.60
N LEU A 90 -18.02 25.12 -9.82
CA LEU A 90 -16.78 25.53 -10.45
C LEU A 90 -16.92 26.89 -11.14
N LYS A 91 -16.22 27.91 -10.64
CA LYS A 91 -16.29 29.30 -11.10
C LYS A 91 -15.05 29.72 -11.90
N SER A 92 -15.17 30.82 -12.64
CA SER A 92 -14.12 31.36 -13.53
C SER A 92 -12.91 31.93 -12.81
N ASP A 93 -13.05 32.24 -11.53
CA ASP A 93 -12.02 32.86 -10.72
C ASP A 93 -10.90 31.89 -10.33
N LEU A 94 -11.10 30.57 -10.53
CA LEU A 94 -10.09 29.54 -10.30
C LEU A 94 -8.92 29.64 -11.30
N PHE A 95 -9.18 30.07 -12.53
CA PHE A 95 -8.20 30.11 -13.62
C PHE A 95 -7.86 31.57 -14.04
N PRO A 96 -6.66 32.08 -13.68
CA PRO A 96 -6.26 33.43 -14.04
C PRO A 96 -6.16 33.68 -15.56
N PRO A 97 -6.44 34.90 -16.06
CA PRO A 97 -6.63 35.22 -17.49
C PRO A 97 -5.38 35.16 -18.40
N LYS A 98 -4.24 34.64 -17.92
CA LYS A 98 -2.99 34.49 -18.69
C LYS A 98 -2.43 33.07 -18.67
N VAL A 99 -3.10 32.16 -17.97
CA VAL A 99 -2.62 30.80 -17.75
C VAL A 99 -3.02 29.94 -18.95
N LYS A 100 -2.07 29.18 -19.49
CA LYS A 100 -2.31 28.19 -20.54
C LYS A 100 -2.15 26.79 -19.95
N ILE A 101 -3.22 26.00 -19.94
CA ILE A 101 -3.21 24.60 -19.49
C ILE A 101 -3.64 23.72 -20.66
N ILE A 102 -2.89 22.65 -20.91
CA ILE A 102 -3.15 21.71 -22.00
C ILE A 102 -4.03 20.55 -21.51
N ASN A 103 -3.68 19.92 -20.39
CA ASN A 103 -4.48 18.86 -19.78
C ASN A 103 -4.92 19.29 -18.38
N LEU A 104 -6.22 19.28 -18.11
CA LEU A 104 -6.79 19.63 -16.81
C LEU A 104 -7.58 18.44 -16.26
N GLN A 105 -7.20 17.98 -15.08
CA GLN A 105 -7.93 16.98 -14.32
C GLN A 105 -8.40 17.57 -12.99
N ILE A 106 -9.68 17.39 -12.68
CA ILE A 106 -10.28 17.64 -11.38
C ILE A 106 -10.92 16.34 -10.94
N SER A 107 -10.56 15.82 -9.77
CA SER A 107 -11.07 14.53 -9.32
C SER A 107 -11.41 14.52 -7.83
N GLN A 108 -12.37 13.66 -7.45
CA GLN A 108 -12.87 13.50 -6.08
C GLN A 108 -13.35 14.85 -5.53
N SER A 109 -14.40 15.40 -6.13
CA SER A 109 -14.93 16.72 -5.77
C SER A 109 -16.43 16.70 -5.52
N ASN A 110 -16.94 17.67 -4.77
CA ASN A 110 -18.37 17.86 -4.60
C ASN A 110 -19.00 18.73 -5.70
N ILE A 111 -18.30 18.96 -6.81
CA ILE A 111 -18.77 19.82 -7.90
C ILE A 111 -20.01 19.19 -8.54
N ASP A 112 -21.14 19.88 -8.41
CA ASP A 112 -22.42 19.53 -9.06
C ASP A 112 -22.77 20.49 -10.20
N THR A 113 -22.14 21.66 -10.24
CA THR A 113 -22.42 22.74 -11.18
C THR A 113 -21.13 23.37 -11.70
N VAL A 114 -21.12 23.74 -12.98
CA VAL A 114 -20.00 24.47 -13.61
C VAL A 114 -20.55 25.76 -14.20
N ASN A 115 -19.96 26.88 -13.82
CA ASN A 115 -20.38 28.19 -14.27
C ASN A 115 -20.09 28.36 -15.78
N GLN A 116 -20.96 29.07 -16.51
CA GLN A 116 -20.82 29.29 -17.96
C GLN A 116 -19.45 29.89 -18.38
N ASN A 117 -18.83 30.68 -17.49
CA ASN A 117 -17.55 31.34 -17.78
C ASN A 117 -16.35 30.63 -17.14
N ALA A 118 -16.55 29.44 -16.55
CA ALA A 118 -15.53 28.76 -15.77
C ALA A 118 -14.20 28.57 -16.53
N PHE A 119 -14.26 28.25 -17.82
CA PHE A 119 -13.07 27.96 -18.63
C PHE A 119 -12.69 29.05 -19.64
N THR A 120 -13.27 30.25 -19.55
CA THR A 120 -13.02 31.33 -20.53
C THR A 120 -11.53 31.66 -20.68
N SER A 121 -10.74 31.54 -19.61
CA SER A 121 -9.28 31.78 -19.62
C SER A 121 -8.48 30.65 -20.29
N LEU A 122 -9.05 29.44 -20.44
CA LEU A 122 -8.38 28.24 -20.98
C LEU A 122 -8.86 27.84 -22.38
N ARG A 123 -9.79 28.62 -22.96
CA ARG A 123 -10.49 28.32 -24.22
C ARG A 123 -9.60 27.94 -25.41
N ASP A 124 -8.41 28.55 -25.48
CA ASP A 124 -7.48 28.41 -26.61
C ASP A 124 -6.32 27.44 -26.30
N SER A 125 -6.18 26.95 -25.06
CA SER A 125 -5.06 26.10 -24.64
C SER A 125 -5.44 24.66 -24.33
N LEU A 126 -6.68 24.43 -23.89
CA LEU A 126 -7.08 23.14 -23.32
C LEU A 126 -7.34 22.09 -24.41
N ALA A 127 -6.59 20.99 -24.37
CA ALA A 127 -6.72 19.83 -25.25
C ALA A 127 -7.43 18.65 -24.57
N SER A 128 -7.28 18.50 -23.25
CA SER A 128 -7.95 17.46 -22.46
C SER A 128 -8.55 18.02 -21.19
N LEU A 129 -9.82 17.68 -20.93
CA LEU A 129 -10.53 18.01 -19.69
C LEU A 129 -11.07 16.74 -19.03
N SER A 130 -10.78 16.59 -17.74
CA SER A 130 -11.27 15.49 -16.92
C SER A 130 -11.91 16.01 -15.64
N ILE A 131 -13.18 15.69 -15.41
CA ILE A 131 -13.89 15.95 -14.15
C ILE A 131 -14.40 14.61 -13.63
N ILE A 132 -13.64 13.98 -12.74
CA ILE A 132 -13.81 12.57 -12.36
C ILE A 132 -14.34 12.46 -10.93
N SER A 133 -15.22 11.49 -10.65
CA SER A 133 -15.72 11.26 -9.29
C SER A 133 -16.33 12.53 -8.67
N GLY A 134 -17.12 13.24 -9.46
CA GLY A 134 -17.83 14.46 -9.08
C GLY A 134 -19.33 14.21 -8.83
N LYS A 135 -20.12 15.28 -8.74
CA LYS A 135 -21.57 15.24 -8.56
C LYS A 135 -22.33 15.88 -9.74
N LEU A 136 -21.68 15.98 -10.91
CA LEU A 136 -22.31 16.58 -12.08
C LEU A 136 -23.53 15.77 -12.50
N LYS A 137 -24.70 16.43 -12.53
CA LYS A 137 -25.97 15.80 -12.96
C LYS A 137 -26.22 15.90 -14.46
N ARG A 138 -25.49 16.78 -15.15
CA ARG A 138 -25.59 17.02 -16.60
C ARG A 138 -24.25 17.51 -17.14
N ILE A 139 -24.04 17.34 -18.44
CA ILE A 139 -22.87 17.89 -19.13
C ILE A 139 -23.00 19.43 -19.23
N PRO A 140 -22.04 20.22 -18.72
CA PRO A 140 -22.10 21.69 -18.75
C PRO A 140 -21.87 22.30 -20.15
N GLN A 141 -22.86 22.17 -21.04
CA GLN A 141 -22.79 22.62 -22.43
C GLN A 141 -22.32 24.08 -22.58
N GLU A 142 -22.91 25.01 -21.83
CA GLU A 142 -22.58 26.45 -21.94
C GLU A 142 -21.10 26.72 -21.66
N SER A 143 -20.56 26.10 -20.61
CA SER A 143 -19.15 26.23 -20.22
C SER A 143 -18.20 25.57 -21.21
N PHE A 144 -18.57 24.41 -21.76
CA PHE A 144 -17.70 23.65 -22.66
C PHE A 144 -17.67 24.24 -24.07
N SER A 145 -18.77 24.82 -24.55
CA SER A 145 -18.89 25.38 -25.91
C SER A 145 -17.81 26.41 -26.30
N GLN A 146 -17.11 26.97 -25.31
CA GLN A 146 -16.02 27.94 -25.49
C GLN A 146 -14.67 27.27 -25.75
N LEU A 147 -14.51 25.96 -25.56
CA LEU A 147 -13.22 25.26 -25.63
C LEU A 147 -12.89 24.84 -27.07
N HIS A 148 -12.14 25.68 -27.78
CA HIS A 148 -11.94 25.52 -29.24
C HIS A 148 -11.00 24.39 -29.64
N ASN A 149 -10.06 24.01 -28.76
CA ASN A 149 -8.99 23.04 -29.03
C ASN A 149 -9.16 21.72 -28.27
N ILE A 150 -10.29 21.51 -27.58
CA ILE A 150 -10.49 20.31 -26.78
C ILE A 150 -10.68 19.08 -27.68
N GLU A 151 -9.89 18.04 -27.42
CA GLU A 151 -9.92 16.76 -28.12
C GLU A 151 -10.40 15.61 -27.23
N THR A 152 -10.16 15.68 -25.92
CA THR A 152 -10.57 14.61 -24.98
C THR A 152 -11.40 15.18 -23.85
N LEU A 153 -12.52 14.52 -23.57
CA LEU A 153 -13.40 14.83 -22.45
C LEU A 153 -13.65 13.57 -21.62
N ASP A 154 -13.31 13.63 -20.34
CA ASP A 154 -13.56 12.55 -19.37
C ASP A 154 -14.42 13.05 -18.22
N LEU A 155 -15.61 12.48 -18.08
CA LEU A 155 -16.59 12.80 -17.04
C LEU A 155 -16.98 11.54 -16.25
N GLN A 156 -16.06 10.58 -16.11
CA GLN A 156 -16.38 9.31 -15.46
C GLN A 156 -16.76 9.49 -13.98
N LEU A 157 -17.59 8.58 -13.46
CA LEU A 157 -18.02 8.53 -12.06
C LEU A 157 -18.70 9.83 -11.58
N ASN A 158 -19.56 10.43 -12.41
CA ASN A 158 -20.45 11.52 -12.00
C ASN A 158 -21.91 11.01 -11.86
N GLU A 159 -22.87 11.93 -11.79
CA GLU A 159 -24.30 11.61 -11.67
C GLU A 159 -25.09 11.98 -12.94
N ILE A 160 -24.43 12.00 -14.11
CA ILE A 160 -25.06 12.43 -15.37
C ILE A 160 -26.14 11.44 -15.76
N ASN A 161 -27.37 11.89 -15.96
CA ASN A 161 -28.51 11.02 -16.23
C ASN A 161 -29.02 11.05 -17.69
N GLU A 162 -28.75 12.12 -18.42
CA GLU A 162 -29.19 12.30 -19.81
C GLU A 162 -28.14 13.09 -20.61
N ILE A 163 -28.05 12.80 -21.92
CA ILE A 163 -27.32 13.64 -22.89
C ILE A 163 -28.33 14.30 -23.84
N HIS A 164 -28.48 15.62 -23.72
CA HIS A 164 -29.41 16.39 -24.54
C HIS A 164 -28.85 16.69 -25.94
N ALA A 165 -29.72 17.12 -26.85
CA ALA A 165 -29.33 17.53 -28.20
C ALA A 165 -28.31 18.68 -28.19
N ASN A 166 -27.35 18.65 -29.12
CA ASN A 166 -26.33 19.67 -29.33
C ASN A 166 -25.41 19.92 -28.12
N THR A 167 -25.30 18.97 -27.19
CA THR A 167 -24.51 19.10 -25.95
C THR A 167 -23.05 19.48 -26.22
N PHE A 168 -22.47 19.04 -27.34
CA PHE A 168 -21.06 19.26 -27.70
C PHE A 168 -20.87 20.33 -28.78
N GLN A 169 -21.80 21.26 -28.90
CA GLN A 169 -21.73 22.35 -29.88
C GLN A 169 -20.40 23.10 -29.81
N ASN A 170 -19.80 23.35 -30.99
CA ASN A 170 -18.51 24.02 -31.20
C ASN A 170 -17.26 23.28 -30.67
N LEU A 171 -17.39 22.03 -30.25
CA LEU A 171 -16.25 21.21 -29.81
C LEU A 171 -15.69 20.33 -30.93
N LYS A 172 -14.44 19.88 -30.78
CA LYS A 172 -13.74 19.00 -31.73
C LYS A 172 -13.19 17.75 -31.03
N LEU A 173 -14.07 17.06 -30.30
CA LEU A 173 -13.68 15.91 -29.49
C LEU A 173 -13.38 14.67 -30.35
N ASN A 174 -12.24 14.05 -30.08
CA ASN A 174 -11.81 12.73 -30.56
C ASN A 174 -12.26 11.63 -29.60
N LYS A 175 -12.27 11.90 -28.29
CA LYS A 175 -12.60 10.91 -27.25
C LYS A 175 -13.54 11.47 -26.19
N ILE A 176 -14.58 10.71 -25.88
CA ILE A 176 -15.52 10.99 -24.79
C ILE A 176 -15.59 9.77 -23.87
N ASN A 177 -15.32 9.99 -22.57
CA ASN A 177 -15.48 8.99 -21.51
C ASN A 177 -16.59 9.43 -20.53
N LEU A 178 -17.66 8.65 -20.48
CA LEU A 178 -18.84 8.84 -19.63
C LEU A 178 -19.07 7.63 -18.72
N LYS A 179 -18.02 6.83 -18.47
CA LYS A 179 -18.10 5.61 -17.67
C LYS A 179 -18.65 5.87 -16.27
N GLY A 180 -19.50 4.98 -15.75
CA GLY A 180 -19.90 5.00 -14.34
C GLY A 180 -20.82 6.18 -13.98
N ASN A 181 -21.68 6.59 -14.90
CA ASN A 181 -22.67 7.65 -14.70
C ASN A 181 -24.06 7.04 -14.48
N LYS A 182 -25.11 7.88 -14.56
CA LYS A 182 -26.51 7.48 -14.41
C LYS A 182 -27.28 7.56 -15.72
N ILE A 183 -26.61 7.45 -16.87
CA ILE A 183 -27.20 7.76 -18.19
C ILE A 183 -28.25 6.72 -18.55
N GLU A 184 -29.50 7.17 -18.68
CA GLU A 184 -30.63 6.35 -19.13
C GLU A 184 -31.01 6.69 -20.58
N ASN A 185 -30.94 7.96 -20.96
CA ASN A 185 -31.41 8.47 -22.25
C ASN A 185 -30.35 9.32 -22.97
N ILE A 186 -30.28 9.16 -24.30
CA ILE A 186 -29.42 9.94 -25.19
C ILE A 186 -30.29 10.48 -26.33
N SER A 187 -30.35 11.80 -26.47
CA SER A 187 -31.12 12.47 -27.52
C SER A 187 -30.55 12.16 -28.92
N GLU A 188 -31.41 12.11 -29.95
CA GLU A 188 -31.02 11.79 -31.34
C GLU A 188 -29.90 12.69 -31.88
N ASN A 189 -29.87 13.96 -31.50
CA ASN A 189 -28.84 14.92 -31.92
C ASN A 189 -27.82 15.21 -30.81
N ALA A 190 -27.63 14.29 -29.86
CA ALA A 190 -26.73 14.49 -28.72
C ALA A 190 -25.29 14.78 -29.14
N PHE A 191 -24.78 14.06 -30.13
CA PHE A 191 -23.41 14.16 -30.65
C PHE A 191 -23.29 14.99 -31.93
N HIS A 192 -24.30 15.83 -32.23
CA HIS A 192 -24.22 16.76 -33.34
C HIS A 192 -22.95 17.63 -33.20
N TYR A 193 -22.33 18.00 -34.33
CA TYR A 193 -21.04 18.69 -34.45
C TYR A 193 -19.77 17.83 -34.28
N LEU A 194 -19.89 16.57 -33.85
CA LEU A 194 -18.75 15.65 -33.67
C LEU A 194 -18.59 14.64 -34.81
N GLU A 195 -19.34 14.80 -35.90
CA GLU A 195 -19.44 13.83 -37.01
C GLU A 195 -18.07 13.51 -37.65
N GLU A 196 -17.20 14.52 -37.72
CA GLU A 196 -15.89 14.44 -38.37
C GLU A 196 -14.72 14.36 -37.39
N THR A 197 -14.96 14.22 -36.09
CA THR A 197 -13.89 14.20 -35.07
C THR A 197 -13.94 12.98 -34.16
N LEU A 198 -15.12 12.58 -33.66
CA LEU A 198 -15.19 11.56 -32.60
C LEU A 198 -14.75 10.18 -33.11
N THR A 199 -13.75 9.59 -32.45
CA THR A 199 -13.22 8.26 -32.73
C THR A 199 -13.54 7.24 -31.64
N GLU A 200 -13.57 7.67 -30.38
CA GLU A 200 -13.80 6.78 -29.23
C GLU A 200 -14.91 7.31 -28.32
N LEU A 201 -15.89 6.46 -28.03
CA LEU A 201 -16.99 6.75 -27.10
C LEU A 201 -17.12 5.63 -26.07
N ASP A 202 -16.95 5.97 -24.80
CA ASP A 202 -17.09 5.05 -23.67
C ASP A 202 -18.28 5.47 -22.81
N ILE A 203 -19.35 4.65 -22.80
CA ILE A 203 -20.55 4.83 -21.97
C ILE A 203 -20.75 3.56 -21.11
N THR A 204 -19.65 2.93 -20.70
CA THR A 204 -19.65 1.75 -19.82
C THR A 204 -20.26 2.07 -18.45
N GLU A 205 -20.84 1.08 -17.76
CA GLU A 205 -21.39 1.24 -16.39
C GLU A 205 -22.43 2.39 -16.32
N ASN A 206 -23.50 2.26 -17.11
CA ASN A 206 -24.63 3.20 -17.16
C ASN A 206 -25.96 2.42 -17.16
N PHE A 207 -27.08 3.07 -17.50
CA PHE A 207 -28.42 2.49 -17.41
C PHE A 207 -29.16 2.48 -18.75
N LEU A 208 -28.45 2.42 -19.88
CA LEU A 208 -29.06 2.40 -21.21
C LEU A 208 -29.85 1.10 -21.43
N TYR A 209 -31.11 1.20 -21.84
CA TYR A 209 -31.98 0.05 -22.16
C TYR A 209 -31.98 -0.35 -23.64
N ILE A 210 -31.61 0.58 -24.53
CA ILE A 210 -31.64 0.39 -25.99
C ILE A 210 -30.30 0.82 -26.56
N PHE A 211 -29.83 0.09 -27.58
CA PHE A 211 -28.64 0.49 -28.34
C PHE A 211 -28.86 1.87 -29.01
N PRO A 212 -28.01 2.88 -28.76
CA PRO A 212 -28.25 4.26 -29.19
C PRO A 212 -27.91 4.49 -30.67
N LEU A 213 -28.56 3.77 -31.60
CA LEU A 213 -28.25 3.84 -33.03
C LEU A 213 -28.46 5.24 -33.61
N LYS A 214 -29.57 5.90 -33.25
CA LYS A 214 -29.93 7.22 -33.77
C LYS A 214 -28.93 8.33 -33.40
N PRO A 215 -28.52 8.48 -32.12
CA PRO A 215 -27.45 9.40 -31.76
C PRO A 215 -26.11 9.17 -32.45
N LEU A 216 -25.82 7.95 -32.91
CA LEU A 216 -24.53 7.56 -33.47
C LEU A 216 -24.49 7.55 -35.00
N GLU A 217 -25.63 7.70 -35.68
CA GLU A 217 -25.77 7.43 -37.12
C GLU A 217 -24.85 8.28 -38.01
N ASN A 218 -24.57 9.52 -37.59
CA ASN A 218 -23.78 10.47 -38.37
C ASN A 218 -22.30 10.55 -37.98
N LEU A 219 -21.83 9.74 -37.02
CA LEU A 219 -20.45 9.79 -36.54
C LEU A 219 -19.49 9.05 -37.47
N ARG A 220 -19.00 9.76 -38.49
CA ARG A 220 -18.23 9.19 -39.61
C ARG A 220 -16.84 8.68 -39.23
N LYS A 221 -16.30 9.07 -38.07
CA LYS A 221 -14.97 8.64 -37.59
C LYS A 221 -15.00 7.69 -36.40
N LEU A 222 -16.18 7.38 -35.85
CA LEU A 222 -16.30 6.53 -34.68
C LEU A 222 -15.78 5.13 -34.99
N SER A 223 -14.73 4.72 -34.27
CA SER A 223 -14.00 3.47 -34.48
C SER A 223 -14.12 2.49 -33.32
N SER A 224 -14.34 3.00 -32.10
CA SER A 224 -14.52 2.21 -30.89
C SER A 224 -15.72 2.72 -30.07
N LEU A 225 -16.62 1.80 -29.74
CA LEU A 225 -17.78 2.05 -28.90
C LEU A 225 -17.83 1.05 -27.76
N ARG A 226 -17.90 1.54 -26.52
CA ARG A 226 -18.04 0.72 -25.32
C ARG A 226 -19.35 1.00 -24.61
N LEU A 227 -20.15 -0.05 -24.44
CA LEU A 227 -21.49 -0.03 -23.84
C LEU A 227 -21.61 -1.13 -22.78
N ALA A 228 -20.49 -1.62 -22.24
CA ALA A 228 -20.50 -2.67 -21.24
C ALA A 228 -21.24 -2.23 -19.97
N TRP A 229 -21.78 -3.18 -19.20
CA TRP A 229 -22.46 -2.90 -17.93
C TRP A 229 -23.58 -1.86 -18.07
N ASN A 230 -24.44 -2.06 -19.06
CA ASN A 230 -25.69 -1.33 -19.25
C ASN A 230 -26.89 -2.30 -19.11
N LYS A 231 -28.09 -1.87 -19.51
CA LYS A 231 -29.32 -2.66 -19.48
C LYS A 231 -29.87 -2.91 -20.88
N ILE A 232 -29.00 -3.00 -21.89
CA ILE A 232 -29.43 -3.14 -23.28
C ILE A 232 -30.08 -4.51 -23.49
N GLU A 233 -31.36 -4.51 -23.89
CA GLU A 233 -32.16 -5.73 -24.11
C GLU A 233 -32.14 -6.21 -25.56
N SER A 234 -32.07 -5.28 -26.52
CA SER A 234 -32.09 -5.59 -27.96
C SER A 234 -31.36 -4.52 -28.78
N ILE A 235 -31.06 -4.88 -30.03
CA ILE A 235 -30.46 -4.00 -31.02
C ILE A 235 -31.47 -3.79 -32.16
N PRO A 236 -31.72 -2.55 -32.60
CA PRO A 236 -32.63 -2.30 -33.71
C PRO A 236 -32.13 -2.91 -35.03
N ASN A 237 -32.90 -3.82 -35.64
CA ASN A 237 -32.54 -4.52 -36.89
C ASN A 237 -33.14 -3.90 -38.18
N ASN A 238 -34.07 -2.95 -38.07
CA ASN A 238 -34.91 -2.46 -39.19
C ASN A 238 -34.70 -0.97 -39.55
N LEU A 239 -33.45 -0.52 -39.64
CA LEU A 239 -33.14 0.86 -40.00
C LEU A 239 -32.12 0.90 -41.15
N ASN A 240 -32.35 1.72 -42.17
CA ASN A 240 -31.44 1.96 -43.31
C ASN A 240 -30.19 2.77 -42.89
N VAL A 241 -29.69 2.53 -41.69
CA VAL A 241 -28.66 3.34 -41.03
C VAL A 241 -27.47 2.46 -40.71
N THR A 242 -26.27 2.91 -41.11
CA THR A 242 -25.02 2.18 -40.92
C THR A 242 -23.93 3.07 -40.34
N ILE A 243 -23.11 2.52 -39.43
CA ILE A 243 -21.93 3.16 -38.85
C ILE A 243 -20.69 2.45 -39.44
N GLU A 244 -20.24 2.94 -40.60
CA GLU A 244 -19.28 2.21 -41.44
C GLU A 244 -17.86 2.10 -40.86
N ARG A 245 -17.46 3.02 -39.97
CA ARG A 245 -16.09 3.08 -39.44
C ARG A 245 -15.90 2.40 -38.09
N LEU A 246 -16.95 1.79 -37.53
CA LEU A 246 -16.85 1.11 -36.25
C LEU A 246 -16.09 -0.22 -36.41
N TYR A 247 -14.98 -0.37 -35.68
CA TYR A 247 -14.13 -1.56 -35.72
C TYR A 247 -14.17 -2.37 -34.42
N SER A 248 -14.49 -1.73 -33.28
CA SER A 248 -14.59 -2.37 -31.98
C SER A 248 -15.91 -2.01 -31.32
N LEU A 249 -16.66 -3.03 -30.91
CA LEU A 249 -17.93 -2.88 -30.20
C LEU A 249 -17.95 -3.77 -28.96
N ASP A 250 -18.12 -3.15 -27.80
CA ASP A 250 -18.29 -3.85 -26.53
C ASP A 250 -19.71 -3.70 -25.98
N LEU A 251 -20.41 -4.82 -25.91
CA LEU A 251 -21.77 -5.00 -25.40
C LEU A 251 -21.81 -5.97 -24.22
N SER A 252 -20.66 -6.24 -23.59
CA SER A 252 -20.57 -7.19 -22.48
C SER A 252 -21.39 -6.76 -21.27
N SER A 253 -21.81 -7.71 -20.44
CA SER A 253 -22.54 -7.43 -19.20
C SER A 253 -23.81 -6.58 -19.40
N ASN A 254 -24.59 -6.91 -20.43
CA ASN A 254 -25.93 -6.35 -20.69
C ASN A 254 -27.00 -7.44 -20.42
N VAL A 255 -28.23 -7.23 -20.90
CA VAL A 255 -29.35 -8.15 -20.71
C VAL A 255 -29.87 -8.70 -22.05
N LEU A 256 -29.00 -8.81 -23.05
CA LEU A 256 -29.33 -9.40 -24.35
C LEU A 256 -29.76 -10.85 -24.17
N THR A 257 -30.89 -11.25 -24.77
CA THR A 257 -31.47 -12.60 -24.60
C THR A 257 -31.38 -13.47 -25.86
N ARG A 258 -31.23 -12.87 -27.04
CA ARG A 258 -31.16 -13.57 -28.33
C ARG A 258 -30.34 -12.79 -29.36
N ILE A 259 -29.77 -13.50 -30.32
CA ILE A 259 -29.14 -12.95 -31.53
C ILE A 259 -29.97 -13.42 -32.73
N GLU A 260 -30.54 -12.46 -33.46
CA GLU A 260 -31.43 -12.70 -34.60
C GLU A 260 -30.66 -12.77 -35.93
N LYS A 261 -31.31 -13.21 -37.01
CA LYS A 261 -30.74 -13.17 -38.36
C LYS A 261 -30.26 -11.76 -38.76
N ASN A 262 -29.07 -11.65 -39.37
CA ASN A 262 -28.43 -10.38 -39.75
C ASN A 262 -28.25 -9.38 -38.59
N TRP A 263 -27.97 -9.89 -37.40
CA TRP A 263 -27.70 -9.06 -36.24
C TRP A 263 -26.51 -8.13 -36.48
N LEU A 264 -26.60 -6.89 -35.99
CA LEU A 264 -25.57 -5.86 -36.18
C LEU A 264 -25.29 -5.50 -37.65
N ASN A 265 -26.28 -5.66 -38.55
CA ASN A 265 -26.18 -5.20 -39.94
C ASN A 265 -25.81 -3.69 -40.06
N CYS A 266 -26.12 -2.90 -39.04
CA CYS A 266 -25.80 -1.49 -38.93
C CYS A 266 -24.30 -1.22 -38.73
N VAL A 267 -23.48 -2.20 -38.36
CA VAL A 267 -22.02 -2.03 -38.12
C VAL A 267 -21.20 -3.09 -38.88
N PRO A 268 -21.25 -3.12 -40.23
CA PRO A 268 -20.76 -4.25 -41.03
C PRO A 268 -19.23 -4.44 -41.01
N ASN A 269 -18.46 -3.43 -40.59
CA ASN A 269 -17.01 -3.43 -40.63
C ASN A 269 -16.33 -3.74 -39.28
N ILE A 270 -17.09 -4.17 -38.27
CA ILE A 270 -16.52 -4.52 -36.97
C ILE A 270 -15.52 -5.67 -37.10
N LYS A 271 -14.45 -5.57 -36.33
CA LYS A 271 -13.37 -6.56 -36.22
C LYS A 271 -13.41 -7.27 -34.88
N THR A 272 -13.77 -6.56 -33.82
CA THR A 272 -13.89 -7.10 -32.47
C THR A 272 -15.29 -6.86 -31.93
N LEU A 273 -15.95 -7.94 -31.52
CA LEU A 273 -17.26 -7.91 -30.91
C LEU A 273 -17.22 -8.67 -29.58
N THR A 274 -17.45 -7.98 -28.47
CA THR A 274 -17.55 -8.61 -27.14
C THR A 274 -18.98 -8.53 -26.64
N VAL A 275 -19.59 -9.69 -26.40
CA VAL A 275 -20.97 -9.83 -25.93
C VAL A 275 -21.05 -10.79 -24.73
N PHE A 276 -19.92 -10.99 -24.04
CA PHE A 276 -19.83 -11.89 -22.91
C PHE A 276 -20.68 -11.42 -21.71
N SER A 277 -21.04 -12.34 -20.82
CA SER A 277 -21.84 -12.05 -19.62
C SER A 277 -23.20 -11.41 -19.91
N ASN A 278 -23.88 -11.86 -20.96
CA ASN A 278 -25.27 -11.51 -21.26
C ASN A 278 -26.21 -12.66 -20.86
N GLN A 279 -27.45 -12.62 -21.32
CA GLN A 279 -28.45 -13.68 -21.09
C GLN A 279 -28.82 -14.41 -22.39
N ILE A 280 -27.91 -14.44 -23.36
CA ILE A 280 -28.20 -14.95 -24.71
C ILE A 280 -28.46 -16.44 -24.62
N LYS A 281 -29.65 -16.86 -25.06
CA LYS A 281 -30.06 -18.26 -25.11
C LYS A 281 -30.01 -18.82 -26.52
N HIS A 282 -30.35 -18.03 -27.52
CA HIS A 282 -30.55 -18.46 -28.91
C HIS A 282 -29.72 -17.61 -29.88
N ILE A 283 -29.13 -18.25 -30.89
CA ILE A 283 -28.45 -17.60 -32.02
C ILE A 283 -29.01 -18.19 -33.32
N ASP A 284 -29.68 -17.35 -34.12
CA ASP A 284 -30.28 -17.75 -35.40
C ASP A 284 -29.21 -18.17 -36.44
N ASP A 285 -29.63 -18.94 -37.45
CA ASP A 285 -28.84 -19.12 -38.69
C ASP A 285 -28.57 -17.77 -39.36
N GLU A 286 -27.41 -17.61 -39.98
CA GLU A 286 -26.97 -16.36 -40.61
C GLU A 286 -26.93 -15.14 -39.65
N ALA A 287 -26.90 -15.36 -38.33
CA ALA A 287 -26.85 -14.29 -37.33
C ALA A 287 -25.76 -13.25 -37.61
N PHE A 288 -24.55 -13.68 -37.98
CA PHE A 288 -23.39 -12.82 -38.21
C PHE A 288 -23.05 -12.64 -39.70
N TYR A 289 -23.97 -12.98 -40.61
CA TYR A 289 -23.71 -13.06 -42.06
C TYR A 289 -23.13 -11.76 -42.67
N SER A 290 -23.54 -10.59 -42.17
CA SER A 290 -23.04 -9.29 -42.62
C SER A 290 -21.62 -8.95 -42.14
N LEU A 291 -21.11 -9.61 -41.10
CA LEU A 291 -19.91 -9.22 -40.37
C LEU A 291 -18.62 -9.86 -40.93
N ARG A 292 -18.41 -9.74 -42.25
CA ARG A 292 -17.30 -10.40 -42.97
C ARG A 292 -15.89 -9.99 -42.53
N ASN A 293 -15.79 -8.86 -41.83
CA ASN A 293 -14.53 -8.32 -41.30
C ASN A 293 -14.23 -8.75 -39.86
N LEU A 294 -15.13 -9.51 -39.22
CA LEU A 294 -14.99 -9.92 -37.83
C LEU A 294 -13.77 -10.84 -37.67
N GLU A 295 -12.91 -10.50 -36.71
CA GLU A 295 -11.69 -11.24 -36.37
C GLU A 295 -11.82 -11.92 -35.01
N THR A 296 -12.56 -11.31 -34.08
CA THR A 296 -12.73 -11.80 -32.71
C THR A 296 -14.18 -11.66 -32.28
N ILE A 297 -14.76 -12.76 -31.78
CA ILE A 297 -16.05 -12.75 -31.10
C ILE A 297 -15.92 -13.42 -29.73
N ASP A 298 -16.46 -12.75 -28.71
CA ASP A 298 -16.58 -13.29 -27.36
C ASP A 298 -18.05 -13.42 -26.97
N LEU A 299 -18.53 -14.67 -27.00
CA LEU A 299 -19.88 -15.10 -26.61
C LEU A 299 -19.87 -15.81 -25.24
N SER A 300 -18.79 -15.69 -24.47
CA SER A 300 -18.64 -16.43 -23.22
C SER A 300 -19.61 -15.96 -22.13
N ARG A 301 -19.84 -16.79 -21.10
CA ARG A 301 -20.70 -16.45 -19.96
C ARG A 301 -22.13 -16.07 -20.37
N ASN A 302 -22.70 -16.77 -21.34
CA ASN A 302 -24.10 -16.64 -21.75
C ASN A 302 -24.89 -17.88 -21.31
N LYS A 303 -26.11 -18.05 -21.84
CA LYS A 303 -26.99 -19.19 -21.54
C LYS A 303 -27.25 -20.03 -22.79
N LEU A 304 -26.24 -20.15 -23.65
CA LEU A 304 -26.35 -20.89 -24.91
C LEU A 304 -26.48 -22.38 -24.63
N ASN A 305 -27.59 -23.01 -25.07
CA ASN A 305 -27.87 -24.43 -24.85
C ASN A 305 -28.53 -25.05 -26.08
N ASN A 306 -27.78 -25.86 -26.81
CA ASN A 306 -28.25 -26.39 -28.10
C ASN A 306 -29.30 -27.53 -28.02
N ARG A 307 -29.70 -28.02 -26.82
CA ARG A 307 -30.84 -28.95 -26.70
C ARG A 307 -32.21 -28.27 -26.80
N ILE A 308 -32.29 -26.99 -26.41
CA ILE A 308 -33.56 -26.25 -26.28
C ILE A 308 -33.49 -24.92 -27.04
N ASN A 309 -32.31 -24.30 -27.14
CA ASN A 309 -32.06 -22.99 -27.73
C ASN A 309 -30.80 -23.05 -28.63
N HIS A 310 -31.02 -23.43 -29.89
CA HIS A 310 -30.00 -23.79 -30.87
C HIS A 310 -29.02 -22.63 -31.18
N ILE A 311 -27.76 -22.99 -31.43
CA ILE A 311 -26.83 -22.18 -32.23
C ILE A 311 -27.01 -22.68 -33.66
N GLY A 312 -27.53 -21.85 -34.56
CA GLY A 312 -27.75 -22.21 -35.96
C GLY A 312 -26.53 -22.86 -36.63
N LYS A 313 -26.75 -23.85 -37.50
CA LYS A 313 -25.66 -24.60 -38.15
C LYS A 313 -24.74 -23.70 -38.98
N GLU A 314 -25.33 -22.69 -39.62
CA GLU A 314 -24.65 -21.73 -40.51
C GLU A 314 -24.37 -20.40 -39.80
N THR A 315 -24.38 -20.38 -38.45
CA THR A 315 -24.19 -19.16 -37.63
C THR A 315 -22.91 -18.41 -37.98
N PHE A 316 -21.81 -19.14 -38.16
CA PHE A 316 -20.47 -18.57 -38.35
C PHE A 316 -20.05 -18.50 -39.82
N ASP A 317 -20.96 -18.83 -40.74
CA ASP A 317 -20.68 -18.77 -42.17
C ASP A 317 -20.33 -17.35 -42.60
N ASN A 318 -19.46 -17.24 -43.60
CA ASN A 318 -18.93 -15.97 -44.14
C ASN A 318 -18.01 -15.16 -43.21
N LEU A 319 -17.64 -15.66 -42.02
CA LEU A 319 -16.64 -15.02 -41.15
C LEU A 319 -15.19 -15.30 -41.62
N ILE A 320 -14.86 -14.82 -42.83
CA ILE A 320 -13.62 -15.12 -43.56
C ILE A 320 -12.33 -14.54 -42.94
N LYS A 321 -12.43 -13.70 -41.91
CA LYS A 321 -11.28 -13.12 -41.19
C LYS A 321 -11.18 -13.58 -39.74
N MET A 322 -12.04 -14.51 -39.34
CA MET A 322 -12.15 -14.96 -37.96
C MET A 322 -10.84 -15.58 -37.45
N LYS A 323 -10.41 -15.17 -36.26
CA LYS A 323 -9.18 -15.64 -35.61
C LYS A 323 -9.48 -16.28 -34.26
N ILE A 324 -10.37 -15.68 -33.47
CA ILE A 324 -10.66 -16.10 -32.10
C ILE A 324 -12.17 -16.21 -31.90
N LEU A 325 -12.62 -17.41 -31.56
CA LEU A 325 -14.00 -17.71 -31.18
C LEU A 325 -14.04 -18.17 -29.72
N ASP A 326 -14.68 -17.39 -28.86
CA ASP A 326 -14.87 -17.73 -27.46
C ASP A 326 -16.35 -18.06 -27.17
N LEU A 327 -16.61 -19.32 -26.84
CA LEU A 327 -17.91 -19.87 -26.46
C LEU A 327 -17.88 -20.45 -25.03
N SER A 328 -16.86 -20.09 -24.24
CA SER A 328 -16.64 -20.63 -22.90
C SER A 328 -17.72 -20.22 -21.90
N TYR A 329 -17.87 -20.97 -20.80
CA TYR A 329 -18.85 -20.66 -19.74
C TYR A 329 -20.29 -20.52 -20.28
N ASN A 330 -20.72 -21.48 -21.10
CA ASN A 330 -22.08 -21.59 -21.59
C ASN A 330 -22.69 -22.94 -21.16
N GLU A 331 -23.82 -23.33 -21.73
CA GLU A 331 -24.52 -24.58 -21.45
C GLU A 331 -24.58 -25.48 -22.71
N ILE A 332 -23.55 -25.42 -23.56
CA ILE A 332 -23.51 -26.18 -24.82
C ILE A 332 -23.36 -27.67 -24.50
N ILE A 333 -24.20 -28.53 -25.09
CA ILE A 333 -24.22 -29.98 -24.81
C ILE A 333 -23.68 -30.82 -25.97
N SER A 334 -23.84 -30.36 -27.21
CA SER A 334 -23.16 -30.98 -28.36
C SER A 334 -22.54 -29.95 -29.28
N LEU A 335 -21.52 -30.35 -30.02
CA LEU A 335 -20.99 -29.54 -31.12
C LEU A 335 -21.53 -30.11 -32.43
N ASP A 336 -22.50 -29.39 -33.02
CA ASP A 336 -23.27 -29.79 -34.21
C ASP A 336 -23.35 -28.69 -35.29
N PHE A 337 -22.68 -27.56 -35.06
CA PHE A 337 -22.57 -26.46 -36.02
C PHE A 337 -21.31 -26.58 -36.87
N GLU A 338 -21.37 -26.04 -38.09
CA GLU A 338 -20.29 -26.14 -39.07
C GLU A 338 -19.24 -25.06 -38.80
N MET A 339 -17.98 -25.47 -38.62
CA MET A 339 -16.85 -24.55 -38.45
C MET A 339 -15.69 -24.85 -39.40
N SER A 340 -15.75 -25.92 -40.19
CA SER A 340 -14.61 -26.48 -40.93
C SER A 340 -13.95 -25.50 -41.90
N SER A 341 -14.67 -24.48 -42.36
CA SER A 341 -14.19 -23.46 -43.30
C SER A 341 -13.57 -22.23 -42.62
N LEU A 342 -13.65 -22.12 -41.29
CA LEU A 342 -13.23 -20.92 -40.58
C LEU A 342 -11.71 -20.82 -40.45
N PRO A 343 -11.10 -19.64 -40.70
CA PRO A 343 -9.65 -19.44 -40.57
C PRO A 343 -9.19 -19.21 -39.10
N VAL A 344 -9.91 -19.79 -38.14
CA VAL A 344 -9.69 -19.62 -36.71
C VAL A 344 -8.33 -20.16 -36.26
N LYS A 345 -7.69 -19.42 -35.36
CA LYS A 345 -6.45 -19.81 -34.69
C LYS A 345 -6.70 -20.38 -33.30
N GLN A 346 -7.71 -19.85 -32.61
CA GLN A 346 -8.09 -20.25 -31.27
C GLN A 346 -9.61 -20.42 -31.15
N ILE A 347 -10.01 -21.55 -30.58
CA ILE A 347 -11.39 -21.81 -30.14
C ILE A 347 -11.36 -22.11 -28.64
N ARG A 348 -12.24 -21.46 -27.88
CA ARG A 348 -12.46 -21.73 -26.45
C ARG A 348 -13.87 -22.24 -26.21
N LEU A 349 -13.95 -23.43 -25.65
CA LEU A 349 -15.18 -24.16 -25.34
C LEU A 349 -15.19 -24.65 -23.89
N ASN A 350 -14.28 -24.13 -23.06
CA ASN A 350 -14.15 -24.51 -21.67
C ASN A 350 -15.38 -24.15 -20.83
N HIS A 351 -15.64 -24.92 -19.78
CA HIS A 351 -16.80 -24.75 -18.89
C HIS A 351 -18.13 -24.75 -19.67
N ASN A 352 -18.37 -25.83 -20.40
CA ASN A 352 -19.66 -26.12 -21.02
C ASN A 352 -20.19 -27.46 -20.49
N SER A 353 -21.19 -28.04 -21.16
CA SER A 353 -21.72 -29.36 -20.84
C SER A 353 -21.57 -30.34 -22.00
N ILE A 354 -20.50 -30.20 -22.80
CA ILE A 354 -20.35 -30.93 -24.06
C ILE A 354 -20.16 -32.42 -23.78
N THR A 355 -21.04 -33.24 -24.35
CA THR A 355 -21.01 -34.71 -24.29
C THR A 355 -20.81 -35.38 -25.64
N ILE A 356 -21.01 -34.65 -26.75
CA ILE A 356 -20.96 -35.20 -28.12
C ILE A 356 -20.31 -34.18 -29.06
N ILE A 357 -19.32 -34.62 -29.83
CA ILE A 357 -18.76 -33.87 -30.97
C ILE A 357 -19.21 -34.55 -32.27
N GLN A 358 -19.92 -33.85 -33.15
CA GLN A 358 -20.29 -34.41 -34.46
C GLN A 358 -19.07 -34.47 -35.40
N SER A 359 -19.04 -35.48 -36.27
CA SER A 359 -17.88 -35.87 -37.08
C SER A 359 -17.35 -34.79 -38.03
N ASP A 360 -18.20 -33.86 -38.45
CA ASP A 360 -17.81 -32.78 -39.37
C ASP A 360 -17.63 -31.43 -38.67
N SER A 361 -18.02 -31.26 -37.39
CA SER A 361 -17.95 -29.96 -36.69
C SER A 361 -16.52 -29.47 -36.42
N LEU A 362 -15.56 -30.38 -36.23
CA LEU A 362 -14.15 -30.07 -35.93
C LEU A 362 -13.21 -30.75 -36.94
N LYS A 363 -13.55 -30.64 -38.22
CA LYS A 363 -12.77 -31.22 -39.30
C LYS A 363 -12.02 -30.14 -40.07
N ALA A 364 -10.77 -30.44 -40.41
CA ALA A 364 -10.01 -29.67 -41.40
C ALA A 364 -9.87 -28.15 -41.11
N LEU A 365 -9.77 -27.73 -39.84
CA LEU A 365 -9.44 -26.36 -39.44
C LEU A 365 -7.93 -26.09 -39.63
N PRO A 366 -7.48 -25.45 -40.73
CA PRO A 366 -6.08 -25.49 -41.13
C PRO A 366 -5.18 -24.58 -40.28
N ASN A 367 -5.77 -23.54 -39.69
CA ASN A 367 -5.05 -22.52 -38.93
C ASN A 367 -5.17 -22.70 -37.40
N LEU A 368 -5.99 -23.65 -36.94
CA LEU A 368 -6.26 -23.81 -35.51
C LEU A 368 -5.00 -24.37 -34.83
N SER A 369 -4.45 -23.59 -33.90
CA SER A 369 -3.29 -23.99 -33.09
C SER A 369 -3.68 -24.39 -31.68
N ASP A 370 -4.70 -23.75 -31.13
CA ASP A 370 -5.08 -23.84 -29.72
C ASP A 370 -6.56 -24.16 -29.56
N LEU A 371 -6.85 -25.27 -28.89
CA LEU A 371 -8.20 -25.73 -28.59
C LEU A 371 -8.33 -26.00 -27.09
N ASP A 372 -9.18 -25.22 -26.42
CA ASP A 372 -9.51 -25.40 -25.00
C ASP A 372 -10.93 -25.95 -24.85
N MET A 373 -11.03 -27.17 -24.32
CA MET A 373 -12.28 -27.88 -24.03
C MET A 373 -12.33 -28.36 -22.59
N ASN A 374 -11.63 -27.68 -21.68
CA ASN A 374 -11.61 -28.05 -20.27
C ASN A 374 -13.00 -27.98 -19.63
N SER A 375 -13.23 -28.73 -18.56
CA SER A 375 -14.48 -28.71 -17.79
C SER A 375 -15.71 -28.94 -18.69
N ASN A 376 -15.73 -30.11 -19.32
CA ASN A 376 -16.84 -30.64 -20.12
C ASN A 376 -17.10 -32.10 -19.71
N PHE A 377 -17.93 -32.82 -20.46
CA PHE A 377 -18.25 -34.23 -20.21
C PHE A 377 -17.78 -35.13 -21.36
N LEU A 378 -16.66 -34.77 -21.99
CA LEU A 378 -16.10 -35.50 -23.13
C LEU A 378 -15.56 -36.87 -22.72
N THR A 379 -15.65 -37.81 -23.65
CA THR A 379 -15.08 -39.16 -23.59
C THR A 379 -14.03 -39.36 -24.67
N TRP A 380 -13.33 -40.50 -24.68
CA TRP A 380 -12.31 -40.77 -25.70
C TRP A 380 -12.89 -40.80 -27.12
N GLU A 381 -14.14 -41.24 -27.29
CA GLU A 381 -14.83 -41.29 -28.60
C GLU A 381 -14.96 -39.89 -29.20
N ASP A 382 -15.29 -38.90 -28.37
CA ASP A 382 -15.42 -37.51 -28.80
C ASP A 382 -14.09 -36.93 -29.29
N VAL A 383 -12.99 -37.26 -28.60
CA VAL A 383 -11.65 -36.80 -28.99
C VAL A 383 -11.26 -37.36 -30.36
N THR A 384 -11.68 -38.58 -30.71
CA THR A 384 -11.41 -39.13 -32.05
C THR A 384 -12.11 -38.38 -33.18
N GLN A 385 -13.16 -37.60 -32.87
CA GLN A 385 -13.83 -36.74 -33.84
C GLN A 385 -13.06 -35.44 -34.12
N ILE A 386 -12.05 -35.10 -33.31
CA ILE A 386 -11.21 -33.91 -33.51
C ILE A 386 -10.16 -34.22 -34.60
N GLN A 387 -10.50 -33.92 -35.86
CA GLN A 387 -9.66 -34.18 -37.02
C GLN A 387 -8.92 -32.92 -37.49
N ILE A 388 -7.99 -32.45 -36.64
CA ILE A 388 -7.25 -31.19 -36.84
C ILE A 388 -5.72 -31.46 -36.83
N PRO A 389 -5.13 -31.81 -37.99
CA PRO A 389 -3.73 -32.24 -38.03
C PRO A 389 -2.71 -31.19 -37.61
N GLY A 390 -3.06 -29.90 -37.75
CA GLY A 390 -2.23 -28.75 -37.40
C GLY A 390 -2.30 -28.30 -35.94
N LEU A 391 -3.14 -28.93 -35.11
CA LEU A 391 -3.36 -28.53 -33.72
C LEU A 391 -2.07 -28.70 -32.90
N LYS A 392 -1.68 -27.67 -32.15
CA LYS A 392 -0.46 -27.66 -31.34
C LYS A 392 -0.73 -27.81 -29.84
N SER A 393 -1.82 -27.23 -29.36
CA SER A 393 -2.20 -27.25 -27.95
C SER A 393 -3.64 -27.74 -27.79
N LEU A 394 -3.80 -28.77 -26.96
CA LEU A 394 -5.10 -29.34 -26.62
C LEU A 394 -5.26 -29.43 -25.10
N VAL A 395 -6.25 -28.71 -24.58
CA VAL A 395 -6.60 -28.72 -23.16
C VAL A 395 -7.93 -29.45 -22.97
N LEU A 396 -7.87 -30.61 -22.33
CA LEU A 396 -9.00 -31.49 -22.06
C LEU A 396 -9.17 -31.75 -20.55
N SER A 397 -8.59 -30.90 -19.70
CA SER A 397 -8.66 -31.06 -18.24
C SER A 397 -10.12 -31.10 -17.75
N ASN A 398 -10.39 -31.82 -16.66
CA ASN A 398 -11.70 -31.91 -16.04
C ASN A 398 -12.79 -32.44 -17.00
N ASN A 399 -12.51 -33.59 -17.63
CA ASN A 399 -13.44 -34.36 -18.46
C ASN A 399 -13.53 -35.81 -17.95
N ASN A 400 -14.31 -36.68 -18.60
CA ASN A 400 -14.46 -38.07 -18.16
C ASN A 400 -13.67 -39.05 -19.04
N PHE A 401 -12.37 -39.18 -18.78
CA PHE A 401 -11.49 -40.13 -19.47
C PHE A 401 -11.15 -41.35 -18.58
N THR A 402 -12.18 -41.93 -17.96
CA THR A 402 -12.05 -43.19 -17.19
C THR A 402 -11.53 -44.35 -18.04
N LEU A 403 -11.93 -44.38 -19.32
CA LEU A 403 -11.40 -45.27 -20.36
C LEU A 403 -10.75 -44.42 -21.47
N LEU A 404 -9.60 -44.89 -21.96
CA LEU A 404 -8.90 -44.35 -23.12
C LEU A 404 -8.55 -45.49 -24.06
N GLU A 405 -8.60 -45.22 -25.36
CA GLU A 405 -8.19 -46.15 -26.42
C GLU A 405 -6.90 -45.69 -27.10
N VAL A 406 -6.17 -46.62 -27.74
CA VAL A 406 -4.88 -46.33 -28.40
C VAL A 406 -5.01 -45.27 -29.51
N THR A 407 -6.19 -45.17 -30.14
CA THR A 407 -6.47 -44.24 -31.23
C THR A 407 -6.94 -42.85 -30.78
N THR A 408 -7.11 -42.61 -29.47
CA THR A 408 -7.71 -41.37 -28.94
C THR A 408 -7.10 -40.09 -29.55
N PHE A 409 -5.77 -40.01 -29.71
CA PHE A 409 -5.08 -38.82 -30.24
C PHE A 409 -4.48 -39.01 -31.65
N SER A 410 -4.88 -40.07 -32.39
CA SER A 410 -4.20 -40.44 -33.64
C SER A 410 -4.36 -39.41 -34.77
N HIS A 411 -5.37 -38.54 -34.69
CA HIS A 411 -5.64 -37.49 -35.69
C HIS A 411 -4.92 -36.15 -35.42
N LEU A 412 -4.06 -36.09 -34.38
CA LEU A 412 -3.39 -34.86 -33.92
C LEU A 412 -1.85 -34.93 -33.98
N PRO A 413 -1.22 -35.18 -35.14
CA PRO A 413 0.23 -35.41 -35.23
C PRO A 413 1.11 -34.20 -34.89
N SER A 414 0.60 -32.97 -35.02
CA SER A 414 1.35 -31.74 -34.71
C SER A 414 1.29 -31.34 -33.23
N LEU A 415 0.65 -32.14 -32.37
CA LEU A 415 0.40 -31.79 -30.98
C LEU A 415 1.71 -31.65 -30.21
N GLN A 416 1.87 -30.51 -29.53
CA GLN A 416 3.05 -30.14 -28.73
C GLN A 416 2.72 -30.10 -27.23
N SER A 417 1.50 -29.69 -26.87
CA SER A 417 1.04 -29.61 -25.49
C SER A 417 -0.29 -30.33 -25.34
N LEU A 418 -0.35 -31.24 -24.38
CA LEU A 418 -1.57 -31.99 -24.04
C LEU A 418 -1.83 -31.91 -22.54
N SER A 419 -3.03 -31.47 -22.16
CA SER A 419 -3.48 -31.46 -20.77
C SER A 419 -4.71 -32.33 -20.58
N LEU A 420 -4.59 -33.31 -19.67
CA LEU A 420 -5.61 -34.27 -19.26
C LEU A 420 -5.75 -34.29 -17.72
N GLU A 421 -5.53 -33.13 -17.10
CA GLU A 421 -5.58 -32.99 -15.65
C GLU A 421 -7.01 -33.16 -15.11
N MET A 422 -7.18 -33.77 -13.93
CA MET A 422 -8.51 -33.97 -13.32
C MET A 422 -9.49 -34.76 -14.21
N SER A 423 -9.01 -35.72 -15.00
CA SER A 423 -9.85 -36.42 -15.97
C SER A 423 -10.19 -37.88 -15.61
N ASN A 424 -10.08 -38.22 -14.32
CA ASN A 424 -10.38 -39.55 -13.78
C ASN A 424 -9.64 -40.72 -14.44
N ILE A 425 -8.45 -40.48 -15.00
CA ILE A 425 -7.67 -41.49 -15.72
C ILE A 425 -7.06 -42.47 -14.70
N THR A 426 -7.30 -43.77 -14.90
CA THR A 426 -6.73 -44.85 -14.07
C THR A 426 -5.63 -45.63 -14.79
N TYR A 427 -5.66 -45.66 -16.13
CA TYR A 427 -4.73 -46.39 -16.97
C TYR A 427 -4.57 -45.69 -18.33
N LEU A 428 -3.35 -45.66 -18.87
CA LEU A 428 -3.05 -45.17 -20.21
C LEU A 428 -2.67 -46.36 -21.11
N PRO A 429 -3.38 -46.63 -22.22
CA PRO A 429 -3.10 -47.76 -23.09
C PRO A 429 -1.81 -47.53 -23.91
N PRO A 430 -0.82 -48.45 -23.90
CA PRO A 430 0.35 -48.34 -24.75
C PRO A 430 0.05 -48.80 -26.20
N PRO A 431 0.50 -48.10 -27.26
CA PRO A 431 1.21 -46.81 -27.31
C PRO A 431 0.30 -45.62 -27.71
N ILE A 432 -0.48 -45.05 -26.78
CA ILE A 432 -1.45 -43.97 -27.06
C ILE A 432 -0.88 -42.73 -27.79
N PHE A 433 0.41 -42.43 -27.62
CA PHE A 433 1.07 -41.26 -28.23
C PHE A 433 1.84 -41.57 -29.52
N ILE A 434 1.64 -42.74 -30.15
CA ILE A 434 2.42 -43.18 -31.33
C ILE A 434 2.42 -42.18 -32.49
N LYS A 435 1.35 -41.40 -32.67
CA LYS A 435 1.22 -40.37 -33.72
C LYS A 435 1.64 -38.98 -33.27
N ASN A 436 1.79 -38.72 -31.96
CA ASN A 436 2.01 -37.39 -31.40
C ASN A 436 3.50 -37.16 -31.06
N GLN A 437 4.37 -37.38 -32.05
CA GLN A 437 5.83 -37.37 -31.85
C GLN A 437 6.40 -35.97 -31.51
N ASN A 438 5.61 -34.92 -31.71
CA ASN A 438 5.97 -33.54 -31.43
C ASN A 438 5.63 -33.10 -29.99
N LEU A 439 5.14 -33.99 -29.12
CA LEU A 439 4.77 -33.66 -27.75
C LEU A 439 5.98 -33.18 -26.96
N LEU A 440 5.93 -31.93 -26.53
CA LEU A 440 6.88 -31.27 -25.64
C LEU A 440 6.40 -31.31 -24.19
N ARG A 441 5.08 -31.22 -23.96
CA ARG A 441 4.48 -31.12 -22.62
C ARG A 441 3.28 -32.02 -22.49
N VAL A 442 3.26 -32.81 -21.42
CA VAL A 442 2.13 -33.67 -21.06
C VAL A 442 1.76 -33.43 -19.59
N ASN A 443 0.54 -32.94 -19.37
CA ASN A 443 -0.03 -32.75 -18.04
C ASN A 443 -1.06 -33.84 -17.75
N LEU A 444 -0.74 -34.71 -16.78
CA LEU A 444 -1.57 -35.81 -16.28
C LEU A 444 -1.87 -35.63 -14.78
N ALA A 445 -1.75 -34.41 -14.26
CA ALA A 445 -1.94 -34.14 -12.86
C ALA A 445 -3.37 -34.47 -12.38
N SER A 446 -3.53 -34.73 -11.09
CA SER A 446 -4.84 -34.91 -10.45
C SER A 446 -5.66 -36.04 -11.08
N ASN A 447 -5.02 -37.16 -11.39
CA ASN A 447 -5.65 -38.39 -11.89
C ASN A 447 -5.47 -39.53 -10.88
N TYR A 448 -5.81 -40.77 -11.26
CA TYR A 448 -5.71 -41.95 -10.41
C TYR A 448 -4.65 -42.95 -10.90
N LEU A 449 -3.62 -42.47 -11.60
CA LEU A 449 -2.54 -43.31 -12.12
C LEU A 449 -1.72 -43.92 -10.99
N LYS A 450 -1.43 -45.22 -11.09
CA LYS A 450 -0.60 -45.96 -10.13
C LYS A 450 0.76 -46.37 -10.69
N ASP A 451 0.81 -46.61 -12.01
CA ASP A 451 2.02 -46.97 -12.76
C ASP A 451 1.86 -46.52 -14.22
N LEU A 452 2.95 -46.57 -14.99
CA LEU A 452 2.98 -46.28 -16.42
C LEU A 452 3.62 -47.45 -17.18
N HIS A 453 3.02 -47.83 -18.31
CA HIS A 453 3.59 -48.88 -19.14
C HIS A 453 4.89 -48.43 -19.83
N LYS A 454 5.84 -49.37 -20.00
CA LYS A 454 7.19 -49.11 -20.57
C LYS A 454 7.18 -48.39 -21.93
N ASP A 455 6.17 -48.68 -22.75
CA ASP A 455 6.09 -48.20 -24.13
C ASP A 455 5.24 -46.92 -24.28
N ILE A 456 4.77 -46.31 -23.18
CA ILE A 456 3.83 -45.17 -23.26
C ILE A 456 4.46 -43.93 -23.92
N PHE A 457 5.75 -43.69 -23.68
CA PHE A 457 6.53 -42.57 -24.22
C PHE A 457 7.60 -43.01 -25.23
N ALA A 458 7.52 -44.24 -25.75
CA ALA A 458 8.54 -44.79 -26.65
C ALA A 458 8.77 -43.96 -27.93
N TYR A 459 7.76 -43.19 -28.34
CA TYR A 459 7.76 -42.39 -29.58
C TYR A 459 7.78 -40.87 -29.35
N THR A 460 7.76 -40.39 -28.10
CA THR A 460 7.78 -38.96 -27.76
C THR A 460 9.21 -38.52 -27.43
N THR A 461 10.07 -38.47 -28.45
CA THR A 461 11.53 -38.30 -28.29
C THR A 461 11.95 -36.89 -27.85
N ILE A 462 11.07 -35.90 -27.95
CA ILE A 462 11.33 -34.50 -27.59
C ILE A 462 10.57 -34.02 -26.35
N LEU A 463 10.00 -34.94 -25.57
CA LEU A 463 9.21 -34.60 -24.37
C LEU A 463 10.09 -33.89 -23.33
N GLN A 464 9.76 -32.65 -22.98
CA GLN A 464 10.51 -31.80 -22.05
C GLN A 464 9.85 -31.70 -20.68
N GLU A 465 8.51 -31.69 -20.62
CA GLU A 465 7.76 -31.50 -19.38
C GLU A 465 6.73 -32.61 -19.18
N LEU A 466 6.79 -33.24 -18.01
CA LEU A 466 5.83 -34.26 -17.60
C LEU A 466 5.32 -33.95 -16.19
N ASN A 467 4.02 -33.68 -16.09
CA ASN A 467 3.37 -33.43 -14.81
C ASN A 467 2.50 -34.62 -14.40
N LEU A 468 2.90 -35.30 -13.32
CA LEU A 468 2.24 -36.44 -12.69
C LEU A 468 1.79 -36.12 -11.26
N LYS A 469 1.70 -34.83 -10.91
CA LYS A 469 1.27 -34.36 -9.59
C LYS A 469 -0.09 -34.95 -9.20
N SER A 470 -0.35 -35.17 -7.91
CA SER A 470 -1.68 -35.58 -7.42
C SER A 470 -2.19 -36.87 -8.06
N ASN A 471 -1.36 -37.90 -8.08
CA ASN A 471 -1.73 -39.24 -8.56
C ASN A 471 -1.59 -40.27 -7.43
N SER A 472 -1.61 -41.55 -7.75
CA SER A 472 -1.50 -42.66 -6.78
C SER A 472 -0.20 -43.46 -6.94
N PHE A 473 0.89 -42.84 -7.39
CA PHE A 473 2.19 -43.51 -7.55
C PHE A 473 2.78 -43.85 -6.17
N ALA A 474 3.04 -45.14 -5.93
CA ALA A 474 3.69 -45.65 -4.72
C ALA A 474 5.22 -45.79 -4.86
N ASP A 475 5.70 -45.90 -6.10
CA ASP A 475 7.11 -45.92 -6.49
C ASP A 475 7.29 -45.08 -7.77
N PHE A 476 8.52 -44.67 -8.06
CA PHE A 476 8.85 -43.93 -9.28
C PHE A 476 8.67 -44.83 -10.52
N PRO A 477 7.91 -44.41 -11.57
CA PRO A 477 7.60 -45.21 -12.76
C PRO A 477 8.79 -45.29 -13.74
N HIS A 478 9.90 -45.85 -13.26
CA HIS A 478 11.20 -45.82 -13.92
C HIS A 478 11.23 -46.58 -15.25
N VAL A 479 10.45 -47.66 -15.39
CA VAL A 479 10.45 -48.47 -16.62
C VAL A 479 9.89 -47.67 -17.80
N ALA A 480 8.83 -46.88 -17.58
CA ALA A 480 8.26 -46.00 -18.60
C ALA A 480 9.13 -44.80 -18.93
N LEU A 481 9.91 -44.31 -17.96
CA LEU A 481 10.71 -43.11 -18.09
C LEU A 481 12.19 -43.38 -18.42
N PHE A 482 12.61 -44.66 -18.49
CA PHE A 482 14.01 -45.04 -18.66
C PHE A 482 14.65 -44.47 -19.93
N ASN A 483 13.89 -44.30 -21.02
CA ASN A 483 14.42 -43.82 -22.30
C ASN A 483 13.96 -42.39 -22.67
N VAL A 484 13.32 -41.66 -21.73
CA VAL A 484 12.82 -40.30 -21.98
C VAL A 484 13.93 -39.29 -21.66
N THR A 485 15.01 -39.34 -22.46
CA THR A 485 16.24 -38.57 -22.21
C THR A 485 16.09 -37.06 -22.38
N SER A 486 15.08 -36.61 -23.13
CA SER A 486 14.77 -35.20 -23.39
C SER A 486 14.08 -34.48 -22.23
N LEU A 487 13.62 -35.20 -21.20
CA LEU A 487 12.84 -34.62 -20.11
C LEU A 487 13.68 -33.65 -19.28
N GLU A 488 13.20 -32.41 -19.13
CA GLU A 488 13.85 -31.35 -18.36
C GLU A 488 13.11 -31.06 -17.05
N HIS A 489 11.78 -31.22 -17.03
CA HIS A 489 10.92 -30.92 -15.90
C HIS A 489 10.02 -32.12 -15.57
N LEU A 490 10.12 -32.61 -14.35
CA LEU A 490 9.29 -33.71 -13.84
C LEU A 490 8.64 -33.32 -12.51
N ASN A 491 7.32 -33.38 -12.47
CA ASN A 491 6.54 -33.14 -11.26
C ASN A 491 5.84 -34.42 -10.78
N LEU A 492 6.20 -34.88 -9.58
CA LEU A 492 5.65 -36.03 -8.89
C LEU A 492 5.11 -35.66 -7.50
N CYS A 493 4.83 -34.37 -7.28
CA CYS A 493 4.26 -33.92 -6.01
C CYS A 493 2.91 -34.58 -5.71
N ASP A 494 2.50 -34.61 -4.44
CA ASP A 494 1.19 -35.09 -4.02
C ASP A 494 0.93 -36.55 -4.47
N ASN A 495 1.91 -37.42 -4.28
CA ASN A 495 1.81 -38.86 -4.55
C ASN A 495 1.98 -39.69 -3.26
N GLN A 496 2.17 -41.00 -3.39
CA GLN A 496 2.30 -41.92 -2.25
C GLN A 496 3.70 -42.53 -2.13
N LEU A 497 4.72 -41.85 -2.67
CA LEU A 497 6.11 -42.33 -2.68
C LEU A 497 6.63 -42.48 -1.25
N ARG A 498 7.07 -43.68 -0.86
CA ARG A 498 7.64 -43.96 0.47
C ARG A 498 9.17 -43.89 0.50
N SER A 499 9.79 -44.20 -0.63
CA SER A 499 11.23 -44.17 -0.84
C SER A 499 11.53 -43.78 -2.28
N VAL A 500 12.68 -43.15 -2.51
CA VAL A 500 13.14 -42.84 -3.87
C VAL A 500 14.55 -43.39 -4.06
N ASP A 501 14.72 -44.23 -5.07
CA ASP A 501 16.01 -44.73 -5.53
C ASP A 501 16.43 -43.98 -6.79
N PHE A 502 17.42 -43.11 -6.68
CA PHE A 502 17.86 -42.23 -7.75
C PHE A 502 18.65 -42.95 -8.85
N PHE A 503 19.09 -44.19 -8.61
CA PHE A 503 19.59 -45.03 -9.70
C PHE A 503 18.51 -45.25 -10.76
N LYS A 504 17.23 -45.28 -10.37
CA LYS A 504 16.12 -45.41 -11.31
C LYS A 504 15.97 -44.21 -12.27
N PHE A 505 16.60 -43.07 -11.97
CA PHE A 505 16.53 -41.84 -12.77
C PHE A 505 17.66 -41.75 -13.82
N THR A 506 18.51 -42.77 -13.97
CA THR A 506 19.65 -42.75 -14.91
C THR A 506 19.26 -42.46 -16.36
N GLY A 507 18.02 -42.78 -16.73
CA GLY A 507 17.45 -42.48 -18.05
C GLY A 507 17.22 -40.99 -18.33
N LEU A 508 16.98 -40.19 -17.29
CA LEU A 508 16.56 -38.78 -17.39
C LEU A 508 17.78 -37.84 -17.43
N GLN A 509 18.56 -37.94 -18.51
CA GLN A 509 19.87 -37.29 -18.62
C GLN A 509 19.82 -35.75 -18.64
N ASN A 510 18.74 -35.17 -19.15
CA ASN A 510 18.58 -33.70 -19.26
C ASN A 510 17.72 -33.10 -18.14
N LEU A 511 17.38 -33.87 -17.11
CA LEU A 511 16.49 -33.38 -16.05
C LEU A 511 17.14 -32.22 -15.29
N ARG A 512 16.46 -31.07 -15.29
CA ARG A 512 16.87 -29.84 -14.61
C ARG A 512 16.06 -29.61 -13.33
N THR A 513 14.78 -29.95 -13.36
CA THR A 513 13.86 -29.70 -12.24
C THR A 513 13.13 -30.98 -11.87
N LEU A 514 13.21 -31.32 -10.59
CA LEU A 514 12.51 -32.47 -10.02
C LEU A 514 11.70 -32.05 -8.79
N HIS A 515 10.39 -32.26 -8.86
CA HIS A 515 9.50 -32.02 -7.73
C HIS A 515 8.96 -33.33 -7.16
N LEU A 516 9.22 -33.56 -5.88
CA LEU A 516 8.83 -34.75 -5.10
C LEU A 516 8.08 -34.36 -3.81
N CYS A 517 7.49 -33.17 -3.80
CA CYS A 517 6.85 -32.61 -2.63
C CYS A 517 5.57 -33.33 -2.20
N ASN A 518 5.14 -33.16 -0.95
CA ASN A 518 3.89 -33.74 -0.43
C ASN A 518 3.78 -35.26 -0.70
N ASN A 519 4.83 -36.00 -0.39
CA ASN A 519 4.84 -37.46 -0.48
C ASN A 519 5.02 -38.06 0.92
N ARG A 520 5.38 -39.35 1.01
CA ARG A 520 5.67 -40.04 2.29
C ARG A 520 7.12 -40.50 2.34
N ILE A 521 8.02 -39.76 1.68
CA ILE A 521 9.40 -40.21 1.46
C ILE A 521 10.15 -40.16 2.78
N SER A 522 10.59 -41.32 3.25
CA SER A 522 11.41 -41.48 4.47
C SER A 522 12.82 -41.95 4.17
N ILE A 523 13.03 -42.58 3.00
CA ILE A 523 14.30 -43.18 2.59
C ILE A 523 14.67 -42.68 1.20
N LEU A 524 15.92 -42.26 1.04
CA LEU A 524 16.48 -41.89 -0.26
C LEU A 524 17.77 -42.66 -0.50
N ASN A 525 17.91 -43.32 -1.66
CA ASN A 525 19.06 -44.16 -2.03
C ASN A 525 19.49 -43.91 -3.49
N GLY A 526 20.58 -44.55 -3.94
CA GLY A 526 20.93 -44.63 -5.37
C GLY A 526 21.66 -43.44 -5.99
N PHE A 527 21.87 -42.37 -5.22
CA PHE A 527 22.56 -41.17 -5.71
C PHE A 527 24.07 -41.30 -5.94
N ASN A 528 24.69 -42.42 -5.53
CA ASN A 528 26.07 -42.73 -5.88
C ASN A 528 26.23 -43.09 -7.37
N SER A 529 25.12 -43.31 -8.08
CA SER A 529 25.10 -43.48 -9.53
C SER A 529 25.28 -42.13 -10.23
N PRO A 530 25.96 -42.06 -11.39
CA PRO A 530 26.12 -40.83 -12.17
C PRO A 530 24.82 -40.39 -12.88
N SER A 531 23.72 -40.28 -12.13
CA SER A 531 22.40 -39.78 -12.55
C SER A 531 22.24 -38.28 -12.26
N LEU A 532 21.29 -37.63 -12.94
CA LEU A 532 20.85 -36.25 -12.65
C LEU A 532 21.97 -35.18 -12.65
N LYS A 533 22.91 -35.30 -13.59
CA LYS A 533 24.08 -34.39 -13.71
C LYS A 533 23.69 -32.93 -13.99
N ASN A 534 22.55 -32.72 -14.66
CA ASN A 534 22.06 -31.41 -15.08
C ASN A 534 21.02 -30.81 -14.13
N LEU A 535 20.78 -31.45 -12.97
CA LEU A 535 19.76 -31.02 -12.01
C LEU A 535 20.14 -29.66 -11.41
N VAL A 536 19.20 -28.72 -11.42
CA VAL A 536 19.35 -27.35 -10.93
C VAL A 536 18.46 -27.10 -9.72
N THR A 537 17.26 -27.68 -9.70
CA THR A 537 16.28 -27.49 -8.62
C THR A 537 15.70 -28.83 -8.18
N LEU A 538 15.70 -29.07 -6.87
CA LEU A 538 15.12 -30.23 -6.23
C LEU A 538 14.16 -29.82 -5.12
N ASN A 539 12.89 -30.19 -5.26
CA ASN A 539 11.90 -29.96 -4.22
C ASN A 539 11.52 -31.28 -3.51
N LEU A 540 11.82 -31.39 -2.22
CA LEU A 540 11.51 -32.50 -1.33
C LEU A 540 10.61 -32.06 -0.16
N ASN A 541 9.96 -30.91 -0.25
CA ASN A 541 9.18 -30.36 0.86
C ASN A 541 7.98 -31.26 1.23
N ASN A 542 7.60 -31.23 2.51
CA ASN A 542 6.49 -32.01 3.05
C ASN A 542 6.65 -33.53 2.80
N ASN A 543 7.67 -34.09 3.43
CA ASN A 543 8.00 -35.52 3.39
C ASN A 543 8.36 -36.00 4.81
N MET A 544 8.87 -37.23 4.93
CA MET A 544 9.18 -37.88 6.20
C MET A 544 10.70 -37.99 6.44
N LEU A 545 11.52 -37.09 5.88
CA LEU A 545 12.97 -37.18 5.93
C LEU A 545 13.52 -36.70 7.29
N THR A 546 14.46 -37.45 7.85
CA THR A 546 15.16 -37.10 9.10
C THR A 546 16.65 -36.83 8.91
N VAL A 547 17.26 -37.38 7.85
CA VAL A 547 18.69 -37.30 7.55
C VAL A 547 18.91 -37.41 6.04
N LEU A 548 20.01 -36.83 5.54
CA LEU A 548 20.51 -37.08 4.18
C LEU A 548 21.80 -37.92 4.25
N PRO A 549 21.97 -38.95 3.40
CA PRO A 549 23.20 -39.72 3.35
C PRO A 549 24.43 -38.86 2.99
N PRO A 550 25.65 -39.25 3.39
CA PRO A 550 26.88 -38.64 2.89
C PRO A 550 27.01 -38.81 1.36
N ASN A 551 27.61 -37.84 0.68
CA ASN A 551 27.87 -37.85 -0.78
C ASN A 551 26.62 -37.97 -1.66
N PHE A 552 25.45 -37.74 -1.08
CA PHE A 552 24.16 -37.94 -1.73
C PHE A 552 23.90 -37.05 -2.95
N PHE A 553 24.65 -35.97 -3.18
CA PHE A 553 24.52 -35.18 -4.42
C PHE A 553 25.83 -35.07 -5.22
N GLN A 554 26.76 -36.01 -5.01
CA GLN A 554 28.12 -35.93 -5.58
C GLN A 554 28.17 -35.81 -7.12
N HIS A 555 27.10 -36.20 -7.81
CA HIS A 555 27.01 -36.13 -9.28
C HIS A 555 26.16 -34.97 -9.80
N SER A 556 25.36 -34.31 -8.95
CA SER A 556 24.49 -33.18 -9.30
C SER A 556 25.16 -31.85 -8.97
N LEU A 557 26.38 -31.66 -9.49
CA LEU A 557 27.24 -30.51 -9.15
C LEU A 557 26.62 -29.15 -9.52
N GLY A 558 25.65 -29.13 -10.44
CA GLY A 558 24.91 -27.94 -10.86
C GLY A 558 23.67 -27.59 -10.02
N LEU A 559 23.38 -28.35 -8.96
CA LEU A 559 22.19 -28.16 -8.13
C LEU A 559 22.32 -26.86 -7.32
N LYS A 560 21.42 -25.91 -7.57
CA LYS A 560 21.42 -24.56 -6.98
C LYS A 560 20.39 -24.37 -5.88
N GLU A 561 19.26 -25.04 -6.00
CA GLU A 561 18.11 -24.82 -5.13
C GLU A 561 17.58 -26.13 -4.58
N ILE A 562 17.48 -26.21 -3.25
CA ILE A 562 16.92 -27.36 -2.55
C ILE A 562 15.89 -26.89 -1.52
N ASP A 563 14.68 -27.45 -1.62
CA ASP A 563 13.65 -27.29 -0.60
C ASP A 563 13.50 -28.59 0.21
N LEU A 564 13.85 -28.52 1.50
CA LEU A 564 13.71 -29.59 2.49
C LEU A 564 12.69 -29.20 3.59
N SER A 565 11.87 -28.18 3.35
CA SER A 565 10.92 -27.71 4.36
C SER A 565 9.85 -28.76 4.67
N HIS A 566 9.20 -28.66 5.82
CA HIS A 566 8.17 -29.60 6.27
C HIS A 566 8.68 -31.06 6.29
N ASN A 567 9.84 -31.28 6.91
CA ASN A 567 10.39 -32.61 7.16
C ASN A 567 10.70 -32.74 8.66
N PHE A 568 11.48 -33.75 9.05
CA PHE A 568 11.80 -34.07 10.44
C PHE A 568 13.30 -33.90 10.75
N PHE A 569 13.98 -33.00 10.04
CA PHE A 569 15.39 -32.70 10.30
C PHE A 569 15.56 -32.02 11.67
N LYS A 570 16.57 -32.45 12.44
CA LYS A 570 16.93 -31.86 13.75
C LYS A 570 18.02 -30.78 13.66
N HIS A 571 18.76 -30.77 12.55
CA HIS A 571 19.84 -29.85 12.19
C HIS A 571 19.96 -29.82 10.66
N ILE A 572 20.66 -28.82 10.11
CA ILE A 572 20.98 -28.77 8.67
C ILE A 572 21.93 -29.94 8.34
N PRO A 573 21.61 -30.82 7.37
CA PRO A 573 22.39 -32.02 7.08
C PRO A 573 23.68 -31.69 6.28
N SER A 574 24.69 -31.16 6.97
CA SER A 574 25.95 -30.71 6.37
C SER A 574 26.73 -31.81 5.64
N ASN A 575 26.56 -33.09 6.03
CA ASN A 575 27.23 -34.21 5.37
C ASN A 575 26.81 -34.40 3.91
N GLY A 576 25.56 -34.08 3.57
CA GLY A 576 25.01 -34.20 2.22
C GLY A 576 24.98 -32.90 1.42
N LEU A 577 25.10 -31.74 2.09
CA LEU A 577 24.91 -30.41 1.47
C LEU A 577 26.18 -29.55 1.40
N SER A 578 27.33 -30.07 1.86
CA SER A 578 28.59 -29.32 1.90
C SER A 578 29.18 -28.99 0.54
N GLU A 579 30.11 -28.03 0.49
CA GLU A 579 30.89 -27.63 -0.71
C GLU A 579 31.44 -28.81 -1.54
N THR A 580 32.00 -29.83 -0.87
CA THR A 580 32.59 -30.99 -1.58
C THR A 580 31.56 -31.81 -2.35
N VAL A 581 30.28 -31.68 -2.01
CA VAL A 581 29.17 -32.43 -2.61
C VAL A 581 28.35 -31.52 -3.53
N LEU A 582 28.06 -30.29 -3.09
CA LEU A 582 27.22 -29.31 -3.79
C LEU A 582 27.90 -27.95 -3.91
N PRO A 583 28.86 -27.79 -4.83
CA PRO A 583 29.59 -26.54 -4.98
C PRO A 583 28.73 -25.38 -5.50
N ALA A 584 27.59 -25.66 -6.15
CA ALA A 584 26.72 -24.64 -6.76
C ALA A 584 25.49 -24.25 -5.92
N LEU A 585 25.30 -24.81 -4.73
CA LEU A 585 24.10 -24.58 -3.91
C LEU A 585 24.03 -23.12 -3.45
N THR A 586 23.01 -22.39 -3.90
CA THR A 586 22.78 -20.98 -3.58
C THR A 586 21.57 -20.76 -2.67
N THR A 587 20.55 -21.61 -2.74
CA THR A 587 19.32 -21.46 -1.96
C THR A 587 18.96 -22.74 -1.23
N LEU A 588 18.73 -22.63 0.07
CA LEU A 588 18.31 -23.72 0.93
C LEU A 588 17.12 -23.31 1.79
N ASN A 589 16.03 -24.09 1.71
CA ASN A 589 14.86 -23.95 2.58
C ASN A 589 14.78 -25.12 3.56
N MET A 590 14.83 -24.81 4.86
CA MET A 590 14.77 -25.77 5.97
C MET A 590 13.57 -25.51 6.89
N SER A 591 12.61 -24.71 6.45
CA SER A 591 11.46 -24.29 7.27
C SER A 591 10.59 -25.46 7.72
N SER A 592 9.82 -25.30 8.80
CA SER A 592 8.90 -26.32 9.33
C SER A 592 9.59 -27.66 9.60
N ASN A 593 10.84 -27.63 10.08
CA ASN A 593 11.59 -28.77 10.57
C ASN A 593 11.75 -28.70 12.10
N SER A 594 12.14 -29.81 12.72
CA SER A 594 12.37 -29.89 14.18
C SER A 594 13.77 -29.39 14.58
N LEU A 595 14.24 -28.30 13.97
CA LEU A 595 15.57 -27.75 14.25
C LEU A 595 15.64 -27.20 15.67
N VAL A 596 16.59 -27.71 16.47
CA VAL A 596 16.90 -27.19 17.82
C VAL A 596 18.22 -26.42 17.80
N GLN A 597 19.11 -26.78 16.87
CA GLN A 597 20.37 -26.11 16.55
C GLN A 597 20.55 -26.08 15.03
N LEU A 598 21.34 -25.13 14.52
CA LEU A 598 21.54 -24.99 13.07
C LEU A 598 22.42 -26.11 12.51
N LEU A 599 23.56 -26.39 13.14
CA LEU A 599 24.51 -27.42 12.70
C LEU A 599 24.84 -28.37 13.85
N GLN A 600 25.13 -29.64 13.53
CA GLN A 600 25.69 -30.58 14.49
C GLN A 600 27.18 -30.29 14.71
N THR A 601 27.64 -30.36 15.96
CA THR A 601 29.05 -30.11 16.33
C THR A 601 29.92 -31.24 15.78
N TYR A 602 30.78 -30.91 14.80
CA TYR A 602 31.74 -31.78 14.09
C TYR A 602 31.18 -32.86 13.13
N PRO A 603 31.83 -33.10 11.96
CA PRO A 603 32.89 -32.29 11.34
C PRO A 603 32.34 -31.02 10.68
N ILE A 604 33.11 -29.94 10.77
CA ILE A 604 32.76 -28.62 10.22
C ILE A 604 32.90 -28.67 8.70
N LYS A 605 31.80 -28.47 7.97
CA LYS A 605 31.80 -28.36 6.51
C LYS A 605 31.19 -27.01 6.09
N GLN A 606 31.86 -26.31 5.19
CA GLN A 606 31.46 -24.98 4.72
C GLN A 606 30.44 -25.05 3.58
N PHE A 607 29.68 -23.97 3.44
CA PHE A 607 28.70 -23.70 2.39
C PHE A 607 29.06 -22.36 1.70
N PRO A 608 30.15 -22.32 0.93
CA PRO A 608 30.73 -21.06 0.48
C PRO A 608 29.92 -20.35 -0.59
N MET A 609 28.99 -21.03 -1.29
CA MET A 609 28.15 -20.42 -2.32
C MET A 609 26.71 -20.16 -1.87
N LEU A 610 26.35 -20.53 -0.63
CA LEU A 610 24.98 -20.36 -0.15
C LEU A 610 24.67 -18.88 0.06
N GLU A 611 23.75 -18.34 -0.75
CA GLU A 611 23.36 -16.94 -0.73
C GLU A 611 22.06 -16.70 0.05
N GLN A 612 21.16 -17.68 0.07
CA GLN A 612 19.87 -17.58 0.74
C GLN A 612 19.58 -18.80 1.62
N LEU A 613 19.27 -18.54 2.89
CA LEU A 613 18.90 -19.55 3.87
C LEU A 613 17.55 -19.17 4.51
N ILE A 614 16.57 -20.05 4.37
CA ILE A 614 15.22 -19.87 4.89
C ILE A 614 14.95 -20.91 5.97
N ILE A 615 14.68 -20.43 7.18
CA ILE A 615 14.40 -21.26 8.35
C ILE A 615 13.27 -20.61 9.12
N THR A 616 12.04 -20.96 8.78
CA THR A 616 10.85 -20.51 9.51
C THR A 616 10.16 -21.67 10.21
N ASN A 617 9.36 -21.40 11.23
CA ASN A 617 8.53 -22.40 11.91
C ASN A 617 9.33 -23.60 12.45
N THR A 618 10.43 -23.34 13.17
CA THR A 618 11.26 -24.36 13.82
C THR A 618 11.42 -24.10 15.32
N ASN A 619 12.03 -25.05 16.03
CA ASN A 619 12.24 -24.99 17.49
C ASN A 619 13.54 -24.28 17.90
N LEU A 620 14.08 -23.40 17.05
CA LEU A 620 15.28 -22.63 17.35
C LEU A 620 15.00 -21.60 18.44
N THR A 621 15.80 -21.63 19.50
CA THR A 621 15.66 -20.73 20.67
C THR A 621 16.84 -19.78 20.87
N ILE A 622 18.04 -20.18 20.45
CA ILE A 622 19.28 -19.44 20.62
C ILE A 622 20.07 -19.44 19.31
N ILE A 623 20.67 -18.29 18.99
CA ILE A 623 21.64 -18.15 17.90
C ILE A 623 23.00 -17.71 18.47
N THR A 624 24.06 -18.35 18.00
CA THR A 624 25.45 -18.12 18.41
C THR A 624 26.31 -17.65 17.24
N SER A 625 27.46 -17.04 17.53
CA SER A 625 28.42 -16.61 16.49
C SER A 625 28.98 -17.78 15.68
N LYS A 626 29.03 -18.98 16.26
CA LYS A 626 29.52 -20.20 15.62
C LYS A 626 28.56 -20.77 14.59
N ASP A 627 27.26 -20.52 14.74
CA ASP A 627 26.24 -21.09 13.84
C ASP A 627 26.42 -20.63 12.39
N PHE A 628 26.99 -19.43 12.19
CA PHE A 628 27.12 -18.82 10.87
C PHE A 628 28.53 -18.79 10.28
N GLU A 629 29.53 -19.36 10.98
CA GLU A 629 30.91 -19.47 10.47
C GLU A 629 31.00 -20.23 9.14
N ASN A 630 30.02 -21.10 8.86
CA ASN A 630 29.99 -21.96 7.69
C ASN A 630 29.25 -21.36 6.48
N PHE A 631 28.68 -20.15 6.57
CA PHE A 631 27.89 -19.53 5.50
C PHE A 631 28.46 -18.15 5.07
N PRO A 632 29.71 -18.07 4.58
CA PRO A 632 30.41 -16.80 4.35
C PRO A 632 29.80 -15.92 3.24
N SER A 633 29.06 -16.51 2.30
CA SER A 633 28.46 -15.78 1.16
C SER A 633 26.97 -15.46 1.35
N LEU A 634 26.43 -15.67 2.55
CA LEU A 634 25.01 -15.49 2.80
C LEU A 634 24.61 -14.01 2.63
N LYS A 635 23.65 -13.77 1.74
CA LYS A 635 23.07 -12.45 1.44
C LYS A 635 21.71 -12.25 2.07
N LYS A 636 20.93 -13.33 2.21
CA LYS A 636 19.57 -13.30 2.76
C LYS A 636 19.36 -14.40 3.79
N LEU A 637 18.96 -14.01 5.00
CA LEU A 637 18.67 -14.92 6.10
C LEU A 637 17.25 -14.65 6.63
N ILE A 638 16.39 -15.66 6.53
CA ILE A 638 15.01 -15.60 7.02
C ILE A 638 14.89 -16.55 8.20
N LEU A 639 14.66 -16.00 9.38
CA LEU A 639 14.47 -16.66 10.68
C LEU A 639 13.09 -16.34 11.29
N LYS A 640 12.14 -15.99 10.43
CA LYS A 640 10.78 -15.60 10.79
C LYS A 640 9.98 -16.74 11.44
N THR A 641 9.08 -16.43 12.38
CA THR A 641 8.15 -17.41 12.99
C THR A 641 8.91 -18.58 13.64
N ASN A 642 9.94 -18.29 14.45
CA ASN A 642 10.61 -19.30 15.28
C ASN A 642 10.34 -19.00 16.76
N CYS A 643 11.10 -19.60 17.67
CA CYS A 643 10.95 -19.36 19.11
C CYS A 643 12.25 -18.77 19.69
N LEU A 644 12.92 -17.88 18.91
CA LEU A 644 14.18 -17.26 19.30
C LEU A 644 13.99 -16.35 20.51
N VAL A 645 14.73 -16.62 21.58
CA VAL A 645 14.72 -15.84 22.83
C VAL A 645 16.02 -15.05 22.98
N ARG A 646 17.16 -15.61 22.54
CA ARG A 646 18.49 -15.04 22.77
C ARG A 646 19.39 -15.09 21.54
N LEU A 647 20.13 -14.01 21.31
CA LEU A 647 21.22 -13.91 20.34
C LEU A 647 22.54 -13.75 21.11
N SER A 648 23.64 -14.34 20.65
CA SER A 648 24.99 -14.13 21.23
C SER A 648 25.62 -12.80 20.78
N PRO A 649 26.60 -12.21 21.51
CA PRO A 649 27.29 -11.02 21.02
C PRO A 649 28.03 -11.35 19.73
N GLY A 650 27.93 -10.50 18.72
CA GLY A 650 28.49 -10.74 17.40
C GLY A 650 27.95 -12.01 16.72
N ALA A 651 26.70 -12.41 17.00
CA ALA A 651 26.07 -13.58 16.39
C ALA A 651 26.20 -13.58 14.86
N PHE A 652 26.13 -12.40 14.23
CA PHE A 652 26.21 -12.24 12.78
C PHE A 652 27.58 -11.75 12.30
N SER A 653 28.61 -11.75 13.16
CA SER A 653 29.96 -11.23 12.87
C SER A 653 30.66 -11.83 11.65
N LYS A 654 30.26 -13.04 11.26
CA LYS A 654 30.81 -13.78 10.11
C LYS A 654 30.02 -13.58 8.81
N LEU A 655 28.85 -12.94 8.88
CA LEU A 655 27.94 -12.75 7.75
C LEU A 655 28.17 -11.41 7.04
N HIS A 656 29.39 -11.21 6.52
CA HIS A 656 29.82 -9.92 5.95
C HIS A 656 29.02 -9.47 4.73
N ASN A 657 28.42 -10.41 3.99
CA ASN A 657 27.64 -10.15 2.78
C ASN A 657 26.13 -10.06 3.03
N LEU A 658 25.67 -10.18 4.28
CA LEU A 658 24.25 -10.23 4.59
C LEU A 658 23.60 -8.88 4.33
N ALA A 659 22.73 -8.85 3.32
CA ALA A 659 21.96 -7.68 2.93
C ALA A 659 20.58 -7.65 3.60
N SER A 660 19.96 -8.79 3.82
CA SER A 660 18.61 -8.88 4.38
C SER A 660 18.54 -9.91 5.50
N LEU A 661 18.11 -9.45 6.69
CA LEU A 661 17.88 -10.25 7.87
C LEU A 661 16.44 -10.09 8.35
N ASP A 662 15.70 -11.19 8.39
CA ASP A 662 14.35 -11.24 8.96
C ASP A 662 14.33 -12.15 10.18
N MET A 663 14.06 -11.59 11.35
CA MET A 663 13.86 -12.28 12.62
C MET A 663 12.48 -11.95 13.22
N SER A 664 11.52 -11.58 12.38
CA SER A 664 10.16 -11.26 12.83
C SER A 664 9.42 -12.47 13.42
N GLU A 665 8.37 -12.22 14.20
CA GLU A 665 7.54 -13.29 14.80
C GLU A 665 8.38 -14.25 15.65
N ASN A 666 9.12 -13.72 16.62
CA ASN A 666 9.95 -14.47 17.56
C ASN A 666 9.68 -14.03 19.01
N LYS A 667 10.46 -14.51 19.97
CA LYS A 667 10.31 -14.21 21.42
C LYS A 667 11.48 -13.37 21.95
N LEU A 668 12.05 -12.49 21.13
CA LEU A 668 13.17 -11.63 21.54
C LEU A 668 12.69 -10.55 22.52
N GLU A 669 13.36 -10.42 23.67
CA GLU A 669 13.02 -9.43 24.70
C GLU A 669 13.86 -8.15 24.63
N ASN A 670 15.13 -8.26 24.24
CA ASN A 670 16.08 -7.13 24.15
C ASN A 670 17.00 -7.33 22.94
N ILE A 671 17.44 -6.22 22.35
CA ILE A 671 18.45 -6.23 21.28
C ILE A 671 19.59 -5.25 21.64
N PRO A 672 20.55 -5.70 22.47
CA PRO A 672 21.75 -4.91 22.77
C PRO A 672 22.58 -4.62 21.54
N ARG A 673 23.34 -3.52 21.59
CA ARG A 673 24.25 -3.09 20.51
C ARG A 673 25.15 -4.23 20.03
N GLU A 674 25.67 -5.04 20.94
CA GLU A 674 26.63 -6.10 20.63
C GLU A 674 26.01 -7.27 19.87
N ARG A 675 24.68 -7.48 19.93
CA ARG A 675 24.03 -8.64 19.29
C ARG A 675 23.90 -8.51 17.78
N LEU A 676 23.83 -7.28 17.28
CA LEU A 676 23.73 -6.96 15.84
C LEU A 676 25.08 -6.59 15.22
N GLN A 677 26.19 -6.74 15.95
CA GLN A 677 27.53 -6.50 15.41
C GLN A 677 27.83 -7.41 14.21
N GLY A 678 28.51 -6.85 13.22
CA GLY A 678 28.93 -7.54 12.01
C GLY A 678 28.03 -7.39 10.78
N LEU A 679 26.86 -6.76 10.92
CA LEU A 679 25.90 -6.56 9.84
C LEU A 679 26.28 -5.39 8.90
N TYR A 680 27.53 -5.37 8.42
CA TYR A 680 28.12 -4.26 7.65
C TYR A 680 27.40 -3.96 6.32
N SER A 681 26.85 -5.00 5.69
CA SER A 681 26.19 -4.92 4.38
C SER A 681 24.66 -4.89 4.47
N ALA A 682 24.10 -4.95 5.68
CA ALA A 682 22.66 -5.08 5.87
C ALA A 682 21.92 -3.81 5.41
N THR A 683 20.96 -4.00 4.51
CA THR A 683 20.06 -2.96 4.02
C THR A 683 18.65 -3.12 4.57
N VAL A 684 18.25 -4.35 4.94
CA VAL A 684 16.94 -4.65 5.51
C VAL A 684 17.10 -5.44 6.80
N LEU A 685 16.51 -4.93 7.89
CA LEU A 685 16.40 -5.60 9.17
C LEU A 685 14.94 -5.60 9.61
N ASN A 686 14.35 -6.80 9.71
CA ASN A 686 13.01 -6.99 10.23
C ASN A 686 13.08 -7.73 11.57
N ILE A 687 12.62 -7.06 12.63
CA ILE A 687 12.54 -7.56 14.01
C ILE A 687 11.14 -7.29 14.59
N SER A 688 10.14 -7.15 13.72
CA SER A 688 8.74 -6.95 14.10
C SER A 688 8.14 -8.17 14.80
N GLN A 689 6.99 -7.99 15.46
CA GLN A 689 6.26 -9.09 16.14
C GLN A 689 7.16 -9.88 17.09
N ASN A 690 7.89 -9.17 17.94
CA ASN A 690 8.69 -9.74 19.03
C ASN A 690 8.19 -9.15 20.37
N THR A 691 8.91 -9.39 21.46
CA THR A 691 8.52 -8.90 22.80
C THR A 691 9.44 -7.79 23.32
N ILE A 692 10.05 -7.01 22.42
CA ILE A 692 11.10 -6.04 22.75
C ILE A 692 10.51 -4.89 23.56
N ARG A 693 11.07 -4.61 24.76
CA ARG A 693 10.56 -3.57 25.67
C ARG A 693 11.34 -2.27 25.64
N GLU A 694 12.65 -2.38 25.49
CA GLU A 694 13.60 -1.26 25.50
C GLU A 694 14.58 -1.41 24.34
N LEU A 695 14.94 -0.27 23.73
CA LEU A 695 15.92 -0.19 22.66
C LEU A 695 17.21 0.46 23.18
N GLU A 696 18.34 -0.12 22.79
CA GLU A 696 19.68 0.45 22.98
C GLU A 696 20.18 1.12 21.69
N GLU A 697 21.33 1.80 21.76
CA GLU A 697 21.98 2.37 20.57
C GLU A 697 22.34 1.27 19.55
N PHE A 698 21.89 1.42 18.31
CA PHE A 698 22.27 0.50 17.24
C PHE A 698 23.76 0.61 16.90
N THR A 699 24.39 -0.52 16.57
CA THR A 699 25.82 -0.57 16.21
C THR A 699 26.13 0.28 14.96
N ALA A 700 27.35 0.81 14.89
CA ALA A 700 27.87 1.54 13.73
C ALA A 700 27.96 0.67 12.46
N ASP A 701 27.98 -0.65 12.62
CA ASP A 701 28.04 -1.59 11.50
C ASP A 701 26.79 -1.49 10.60
N LEU A 702 25.65 -1.04 11.13
CA LEU A 702 24.38 -0.89 10.40
C LEU A 702 24.26 0.42 9.58
N GLN A 703 25.38 1.06 9.25
CA GLN A 703 25.42 2.33 8.49
C GLN A 703 24.76 2.28 7.10
N ASN A 704 24.65 1.08 6.51
CA ASN A 704 24.01 0.85 5.20
C ASN A 704 22.53 0.47 5.31
N LEU A 705 21.97 0.39 6.52
CA LEU A 705 20.58 -0.03 6.73
C LEU A 705 19.62 0.99 6.13
N GLN A 706 18.70 0.51 5.29
CA GLN A 706 17.70 1.32 4.58
C GLN A 706 16.30 1.10 5.15
N ARG A 707 15.95 -0.14 5.49
CA ARG A 707 14.64 -0.48 6.06
C ARG A 707 14.82 -1.15 7.42
N LEU A 708 14.18 -0.57 8.44
CA LEU A 708 14.11 -1.11 9.79
C LEU A 708 12.66 -1.28 10.20
N ASP A 709 12.25 -2.52 10.46
CA ASP A 709 10.92 -2.83 10.97
C ASP A 709 11.00 -3.32 12.42
N LEU A 710 10.42 -2.52 13.32
CA LEU A 710 10.31 -2.72 14.76
C LEU A 710 8.83 -2.83 15.20
N SER A 711 7.90 -2.95 14.26
CA SER A 711 6.46 -2.93 14.54
C SER A 711 6.01 -4.10 15.42
N PHE A 712 4.86 -3.94 16.09
CA PHE A 712 4.26 -4.98 16.94
C PHE A 712 5.23 -5.56 17.99
N ASN A 713 5.93 -4.67 18.70
CA ASN A 713 6.74 -4.99 19.86
C ASN A 713 6.14 -4.35 21.13
N HIS A 714 6.85 -4.42 22.26
CA HIS A 714 6.40 -3.84 23.54
C HIS A 714 7.19 -2.57 23.91
N ILE A 715 7.67 -1.81 22.91
CA ILE A 715 8.59 -0.69 23.13
C ILE A 715 7.82 0.47 23.75
N THR A 716 8.26 0.96 24.92
CA THR A 716 7.52 2.00 25.67
C THR A 716 8.00 3.43 25.43
N ARG A 717 9.29 3.59 25.13
CA ARG A 717 9.93 4.90 24.92
C ARG A 717 11.14 4.80 24.00
N ILE A 718 11.46 5.88 23.30
CA ILE A 718 12.69 6.02 22.51
C ILE A 718 13.55 7.15 23.07
N ASN A 719 14.74 6.80 23.56
CA ASN A 719 15.73 7.72 24.13
C ASN A 719 16.58 8.41 23.04
N LYS A 720 17.25 9.50 23.43
CA LYS A 720 18.15 10.25 22.55
C LYS A 720 19.30 9.36 22.07
N GLY A 721 19.62 9.43 20.77
CA GLY A 721 20.79 8.79 20.18
C GLY A 721 20.62 7.32 19.77
N ILE A 722 19.46 6.70 20.00
CA ILE A 722 19.23 5.28 19.65
C ILE A 722 19.53 4.98 18.17
N PHE A 723 19.09 5.85 17.26
CA PHE A 723 19.33 5.71 15.82
C PHE A 723 20.52 6.50 15.29
N GLN A 724 21.44 6.94 16.16
CA GLN A 724 22.52 7.87 15.78
C GLN A 724 23.40 7.36 14.63
N ASN A 725 23.58 6.04 14.50
CA ASN A 725 24.45 5.43 13.50
C ASN A 725 23.73 4.98 12.21
N LEU A 726 22.40 5.11 12.13
CA LEU A 726 21.59 4.59 11.00
C LEU A 726 21.46 5.62 9.86
N HIS A 727 22.58 6.10 9.34
CA HIS A 727 22.63 7.23 8.41
C HIS A 727 21.94 7.01 7.05
N SER A 728 21.79 5.75 6.63
CA SER A 728 21.18 5.40 5.34
C SER A 728 19.70 5.04 5.43
N LEU A 729 19.08 5.15 6.60
CA LEU A 729 17.72 4.67 6.84
C LEU A 729 16.70 5.50 6.05
N THR A 730 15.89 4.83 5.23
CA THR A 730 14.82 5.41 4.41
C THR A 730 13.44 5.07 4.93
N GLU A 731 13.28 3.93 5.59
CA GLU A 731 12.00 3.44 6.10
C GLU A 731 12.16 2.93 7.54
N LEU A 732 11.34 3.47 8.44
CA LEU A 732 11.27 3.09 9.85
C LEU A 732 9.83 2.79 10.24
N ASN A 733 9.56 1.52 10.58
CA ASN A 733 8.25 1.10 11.06
C ASN A 733 8.31 0.83 12.57
N LEU A 734 7.55 1.59 13.34
CA LEU A 734 7.40 1.49 14.80
C LEU A 734 5.94 1.29 15.21
N SER A 735 5.07 0.94 14.27
CA SER A 735 3.63 0.78 14.53
C SER A 735 3.34 -0.36 15.51
N GLY A 736 2.21 -0.31 16.20
CA GLY A 736 1.77 -1.42 17.07
C GLY A 736 2.64 -1.63 18.31
N ASN A 737 3.33 -0.59 18.78
CA ASN A 737 4.16 -0.63 19.99
C ASN A 737 3.44 0.01 21.19
N TRP A 738 4.14 0.11 22.33
CA TRP A 738 3.62 0.76 23.53
C TRP A 738 4.17 2.19 23.72
N LEU A 739 4.53 2.86 22.62
CA LEU A 739 5.24 4.13 22.68
C LEU A 739 4.33 5.24 23.20
N SER A 740 4.76 5.88 24.29
CA SER A 740 4.15 7.11 24.82
C SER A 740 5.08 8.31 24.72
N PHE A 741 6.37 8.09 24.48
CA PHE A 741 7.39 9.14 24.46
C PHE A 741 8.54 8.84 23.49
N ILE A 742 8.92 9.85 22.70
CA ILE A 742 10.12 9.86 21.86
C ILE A 742 10.91 11.13 22.18
N ALA A 743 12.22 11.01 22.42
CA ALA A 743 13.07 12.18 22.69
C ALA A 743 13.21 13.08 21.45
N THR A 744 13.32 14.40 21.66
CA THR A 744 13.20 15.42 20.58
C THR A 744 14.26 15.33 19.48
N ASP A 745 15.48 14.88 19.78
CA ASP A 745 16.60 14.84 18.83
C ASP A 745 16.83 13.43 18.23
N THR A 746 15.90 12.50 18.46
CA THR A 746 16.06 11.07 18.13
C THR A 746 16.33 10.85 16.64
N PHE A 747 15.66 11.60 15.76
CA PHE A 747 15.74 11.42 14.31
C PHE A 747 16.75 12.32 13.61
N LYS A 748 17.47 13.16 14.35
CA LYS A 748 18.40 14.16 13.79
C LYS A 748 19.50 13.56 12.91
N ALA A 749 19.88 12.30 13.14
CA ALA A 749 20.93 11.61 12.38
C ALA A 749 20.43 10.88 11.12
N LEU A 750 19.10 10.78 10.92
CA LEU A 750 18.48 9.99 9.86
C LEU A 750 18.32 10.78 8.55
N ASN A 751 19.44 11.09 7.90
CA ASN A 751 19.50 12.04 6.78
C ASN A 751 18.85 11.57 5.46
N LYS A 752 18.33 10.35 5.40
CA LYS A 752 17.68 9.77 4.21
C LYS A 752 16.27 9.29 4.50
N ILE A 753 15.69 9.62 5.67
CA ILE A 753 14.40 9.05 6.08
C ILE A 753 13.26 9.58 5.21
N ILE A 754 12.45 8.67 4.68
CA ILE A 754 11.36 8.97 3.75
C ILE A 754 10.02 8.59 4.39
N HIS A 755 9.97 7.42 5.03
CA HIS A 755 8.73 6.86 5.58
C HIS A 755 8.91 6.52 7.05
N ILE A 756 8.03 7.05 7.90
CA ILE A 756 7.98 6.74 9.33
C ILE A 756 6.55 6.34 9.71
N ASP A 757 6.39 5.18 10.33
CA ASP A 757 5.11 4.72 10.85
C ASP A 757 5.13 4.64 12.38
N LEU A 758 4.28 5.45 13.03
CA LEU A 758 4.08 5.53 14.47
C LEU A 758 2.62 5.20 14.85
N SER A 759 1.84 4.63 13.93
CA SER A 759 0.45 4.24 14.18
C SER A 759 0.33 3.19 15.29
N LYS A 760 -0.86 3.03 15.88
CA LYS A 760 -1.15 1.99 16.88
C LYS A 760 -0.18 2.02 18.07
N ASN A 761 0.03 3.21 18.63
CA ASN A 761 0.87 3.43 19.82
C ASN A 761 0.05 4.13 20.91
N TYR A 762 0.70 4.65 21.95
CA TYR A 762 0.08 5.27 23.13
C TYR A 762 0.45 6.75 23.24
N PHE A 763 0.58 7.45 22.11
CA PHE A 763 0.80 8.89 22.14
C PHE A 763 -0.47 9.62 22.54
N GLU A 764 -0.47 10.21 23.74
CA GLU A 764 -1.48 11.19 24.15
C GLU A 764 -1.17 12.58 23.57
N VAL A 765 0.11 12.95 23.52
CA VAL A 765 0.58 14.24 23.01
C VAL A 765 1.78 14.01 22.07
N ILE A 766 1.67 14.52 20.84
CA ILE A 766 2.75 14.45 19.86
C ILE A 766 3.68 15.64 20.04
N GLN A 767 4.97 15.38 20.27
CA GLN A 767 5.97 16.43 20.49
C GLN A 767 6.40 17.11 19.19
N ILE A 768 6.05 18.39 19.04
CA ILE A 768 6.37 19.18 17.84
C ILE A 768 7.86 19.23 17.50
N LYS A 769 8.74 19.32 18.50
CA LYS A 769 10.20 19.41 18.29
C LYS A 769 10.76 18.20 17.53
N MET A 770 10.17 17.03 17.73
CA MET A 770 10.55 15.82 17.00
C MET A 770 10.18 15.93 15.51
N LEU A 771 8.98 16.43 15.20
CA LEU A 771 8.48 16.58 13.84
C LEU A 771 9.27 17.61 13.03
N VAL A 772 9.64 18.74 13.66
CA VAL A 772 10.48 19.78 13.03
C VAL A 772 11.83 19.22 12.59
N SER A 773 12.39 18.25 13.31
CA SER A 773 13.65 17.61 12.90
C SER A 773 13.54 16.75 11.63
N LEU A 774 12.33 16.34 11.25
CA LEU A 774 12.04 15.45 10.11
C LEU A 774 11.59 16.21 8.84
N GLU A 775 11.21 17.48 9.01
CA GLU A 775 10.47 18.30 8.03
C GLU A 775 11.09 18.35 6.63
N THR A 776 12.42 18.31 6.55
CA THR A 776 13.15 18.48 5.28
C THR A 776 13.22 17.23 4.40
N GLN A 777 12.89 16.05 4.92
CA GLN A 777 13.22 14.77 4.26
C GLN A 777 12.06 13.78 4.22
N VAL A 778 11.19 13.77 5.24
CA VAL A 778 10.11 12.79 5.34
C VAL A 778 9.02 13.05 4.28
N LYS A 779 8.58 11.99 3.60
CA LYS A 779 7.47 12.05 2.63
C LYS A 779 6.16 11.53 3.20
N THR A 780 6.21 10.57 4.13
CA THR A 780 5.01 10.06 4.81
C THR A 780 5.26 9.86 6.29
N ILE A 781 4.31 10.30 7.12
CA ILE A 781 4.30 10.00 8.54
C ILE A 781 2.92 9.50 8.98
N ALA A 782 2.88 8.33 9.60
CA ALA A 782 1.65 7.71 10.07
C ALA A 782 1.51 7.82 11.60
N TYR A 783 0.34 8.25 12.08
CA TYR A 783 0.00 8.38 13.52
C TYR A 783 -1.38 7.80 13.87
N ASP A 784 -2.04 7.13 12.92
CA ASP A 784 -3.37 6.56 13.13
C ASP A 784 -3.45 5.68 14.39
N GLU A 785 -4.62 5.58 15.00
CA GLU A 785 -4.87 4.71 16.16
C GLU A 785 -3.95 4.99 17.37
N ASN A 786 -3.74 6.28 17.69
CA ASN A 786 -3.14 6.73 18.94
C ASN A 786 -4.18 7.45 19.81
N PRO A 787 -4.12 7.34 21.15
CA PRO A 787 -5.09 7.94 22.07
C PRO A 787 -4.84 9.45 22.26
N LEU A 788 -4.94 10.23 21.18
CA LEU A 788 -4.56 11.64 21.17
C LEU A 788 -5.48 12.49 22.05
N THR A 789 -4.87 13.34 22.88
CA THR A 789 -5.55 14.37 23.64
C THR A 789 -5.60 15.67 22.84
N CYS A 790 -6.77 15.99 22.32
CA CYS A 790 -7.07 17.14 21.49
C CYS A 790 -7.48 18.33 22.34
N ASN A 791 -6.50 18.99 22.94
CA ASN A 791 -6.68 20.18 23.78
C ASN A 791 -5.76 21.32 23.29
N CYS A 792 -5.67 22.41 24.05
CA CYS A 792 -4.81 23.53 23.71
C CYS A 792 -3.32 23.20 23.54
N GLU A 793 -2.80 22.16 24.21
CA GLU A 793 -1.39 21.76 24.09
C GLU A 793 -1.11 21.14 22.72
N SER A 794 -2.13 20.53 22.09
CA SER A 794 -2.02 19.97 20.75
C SER A 794 -2.05 21.02 19.64
N GLN A 795 -2.29 22.31 19.95
CA GLN A 795 -2.49 23.36 18.96
C GLN A 795 -1.28 23.58 18.04
N GLU A 796 -0.05 23.53 18.57
CA GLU A 796 1.17 23.69 17.77
C GLU A 796 1.40 22.50 16.84
N THR A 797 1.17 21.28 17.33
CA THR A 797 1.26 20.05 16.55
C THR A 797 0.18 20.01 15.48
N TRP A 798 -1.06 20.33 15.82
CA TRP A 798 -2.17 20.47 14.88
C TRP A 798 -1.79 21.45 13.76
N LYS A 799 -1.30 22.64 14.11
CA LYS A 799 -0.87 23.65 13.14
C LYS A 799 0.26 23.14 12.23
N TRP A 800 1.24 22.42 12.78
CA TRP A 800 2.30 21.83 11.98
C TRP A 800 1.78 20.75 11.02
N MET A 801 0.86 19.90 11.48
CA MET A 801 0.24 18.86 10.65
C MET A 801 -0.64 19.46 9.55
N GLN A 802 -1.35 20.55 9.81
CA GLN A 802 -2.07 21.32 8.79
C GLN A 802 -1.10 21.89 7.73
N ASN A 803 0.02 22.46 8.17
CA ASN A 803 1.03 22.99 7.25
C ASN A 803 1.69 21.88 6.40
N HIS A 804 1.75 20.65 6.93
CA HIS A 804 2.36 19.48 6.30
C HIS A 804 1.31 18.41 5.92
N TYR A 805 0.09 18.83 5.60
CA TYR A 805 -1.07 17.96 5.45
C TYR A 805 -0.86 16.78 4.49
N LYS A 806 -0.12 16.98 3.40
CA LYS A 806 0.17 15.91 2.41
C LYS A 806 1.07 14.80 2.94
N ILE A 807 2.04 15.15 3.78
CA ILE A 807 2.97 14.19 4.40
C ILE A 807 2.19 13.31 5.38
N VAL A 808 1.26 13.92 6.11
CA VAL A 808 0.40 13.23 7.08
C VAL A 808 -0.66 12.40 6.37
N LEU A 809 -1.42 12.94 5.42
CA LEU A 809 -2.48 12.20 4.70
C LEU A 809 -1.99 10.96 3.95
N LYS A 810 -0.79 11.01 3.37
CA LYS A 810 -0.22 9.85 2.66
C LYS A 810 0.09 8.69 3.61
N GLY A 811 0.30 8.97 4.89
CA GLY A 811 0.61 7.96 5.92
C GLY A 811 -0.53 7.67 6.89
N SER A 812 -1.38 8.66 7.16
CA SER A 812 -2.48 8.63 8.13
C SER A 812 -3.79 8.92 7.43
N SER A 813 -4.73 7.99 7.48
CA SER A 813 -6.06 8.14 6.86
C SER A 813 -7.15 8.50 7.87
N ASN A 814 -6.90 8.29 9.17
CA ASN A 814 -7.95 8.27 10.18
C ASN A 814 -7.43 8.72 11.57
N LEU A 815 -6.75 9.86 11.63
CA LEU A 815 -6.20 10.42 12.86
C LEU A 815 -7.31 11.02 13.72
N ARG A 816 -7.68 10.38 14.83
CA ARG A 816 -8.80 10.77 15.69
C ARG A 816 -8.38 11.18 17.09
N CYS A 817 -9.22 12.02 17.69
CA CYS A 817 -9.13 12.41 19.08
C CYS A 817 -9.74 11.35 19.98
N GLU A 818 -9.03 10.99 21.05
CA GLU A 818 -9.54 10.12 22.11
C GLU A 818 -10.09 10.94 23.27
N HIS A 819 -9.38 12.02 23.62
CA HIS A 819 -9.74 12.94 24.69
C HIS A 819 -9.74 14.39 24.19
N PRO A 820 -10.50 15.31 24.83
CA PRO A 820 -11.49 15.03 25.90
C PRO A 820 -12.76 14.36 25.34
N GLU A 821 -13.68 13.88 26.19
CA GLU A 821 -14.87 13.11 25.79
C GLU A 821 -15.73 13.83 24.73
N GLU A 822 -15.79 15.17 24.78
CA GLU A 822 -16.56 15.98 23.84
C GLU A 822 -16.01 15.92 22.40
N LEU A 823 -14.72 15.62 22.25
CA LEU A 823 -14.04 15.50 20.96
C LEU A 823 -13.70 14.04 20.61
N HIS A 824 -14.18 13.07 21.39
CA HIS A 824 -13.91 11.66 21.13
C HIS A 824 -14.39 11.25 19.72
N GLY A 825 -13.52 10.58 18.97
CA GLY A 825 -13.78 10.11 17.61
C GLY A 825 -13.74 11.18 16.51
N TYR A 826 -13.59 12.47 16.85
CA TYR A 826 -13.44 13.53 15.86
C TYR A 826 -12.08 13.43 15.16
N SER A 827 -12.04 13.74 13.85
CA SER A 827 -10.80 13.81 13.08
C SER A 827 -9.94 14.98 13.55
N PHE A 828 -8.72 14.71 14.03
CA PHE A 828 -7.80 15.72 14.52
C PHE A 828 -7.46 16.76 13.45
N LEU A 829 -7.35 16.33 12.18
CA LEU A 829 -7.04 17.20 11.05
C LEU A 829 -8.23 18.07 10.60
N GLU A 830 -9.47 17.72 10.97
CA GLU A 830 -10.67 18.51 10.61
C GLU A 830 -11.11 19.47 11.73
N LEU A 831 -10.47 19.41 12.90
CA LEU A 831 -10.77 20.32 14.00
C LEU A 831 -10.35 21.76 13.67
N THR A 832 -11.11 22.72 14.20
CA THR A 832 -10.74 24.14 14.17
C THR A 832 -9.95 24.51 15.42
N SER A 833 -9.11 25.54 15.33
CA SER A 833 -8.34 26.04 16.48
C SER A 833 -9.21 26.41 17.70
N GLN A 834 -10.45 26.84 17.46
CA GLN A 834 -11.42 27.18 18.51
C GLN A 834 -11.94 25.94 19.23
N LYS A 835 -12.17 24.82 18.51
CA LYS A 835 -12.61 23.56 19.13
C LYS A 835 -11.51 22.89 19.96
N LEU A 836 -10.24 23.11 19.62
CA LEU A 836 -9.11 22.63 20.43
C LEU A 836 -8.94 23.43 21.74
N CYS A 837 -9.44 24.66 21.79
CA CYS A 837 -9.24 25.58 22.90
C CYS A 837 -10.53 26.26 23.36
N ASP A 838 -11.17 25.68 24.38
CA ASP A 838 -12.34 26.29 25.00
C ASP A 838 -12.03 27.55 25.82
N VAL A 839 -12.99 28.47 25.77
CA VAL A 839 -13.15 29.71 26.54
C VAL A 839 -13.76 29.33 27.91
N PRO A 840 -13.31 29.84 29.08
CA PRO A 840 -12.70 31.17 29.29
C PRO A 840 -11.18 31.24 29.48
N VAL A 841 -10.62 32.40 29.09
CA VAL A 841 -9.17 32.70 29.09
C VAL A 841 -8.63 32.88 30.50
N VAL A 842 -9.28 33.70 31.34
CA VAL A 842 -8.95 33.86 32.78
C VAL A 842 -9.76 32.85 33.59
N ILE A 843 -9.09 31.81 34.07
CA ILE A 843 -9.74 30.64 34.70
C ILE A 843 -10.13 30.97 36.14
N ARG A 844 -9.21 31.58 36.89
CA ARG A 844 -9.35 31.88 38.34
C ARG A 844 -8.59 33.14 38.72
N ILE A 845 -9.09 33.84 39.73
CA ILE A 845 -8.42 34.95 40.41
C ILE A 845 -8.26 34.57 41.88
N ALA A 846 -7.10 34.87 42.44
CA ALA A 846 -6.79 34.71 43.85
C ALA A 846 -6.30 36.04 44.43
N ILE A 847 -6.79 36.35 45.63
CA ILE A 847 -6.41 37.52 46.40
C ILE A 847 -5.43 37.11 47.49
N GLN A 848 -4.32 37.83 47.60
CA GLN A 848 -3.21 37.55 48.50
C GLN A 848 -2.76 38.84 49.20
N ASP A 849 -2.07 38.71 50.34
CA ASP A 849 -1.47 39.84 51.07
C ASP A 849 -2.45 41.01 51.29
N ILE A 850 -3.61 40.71 51.90
CA ILE A 850 -4.60 41.73 52.24
C ILE A 850 -4.02 42.55 53.39
N GLN A 851 -3.67 43.79 53.11
CA GLN A 851 -3.17 44.78 54.07
C GLN A 851 -4.20 45.89 54.25
N THR A 852 -3.95 46.78 55.21
CA THR A 852 -4.80 47.93 55.51
C THR A 852 -5.01 48.86 54.29
N TYR A 853 -3.99 49.01 53.44
CA TYR A 853 -4.00 49.93 52.29
C TYR A 853 -3.65 49.28 50.94
N SER A 854 -3.42 47.96 50.89
CA SER A 854 -3.02 47.28 49.66
C SER A 854 -3.48 45.84 49.60
N VAL A 855 -3.64 45.31 48.40
CA VAL A 855 -4.00 43.92 48.15
C VAL A 855 -3.21 43.41 46.93
N ILE A 856 -2.72 42.18 46.97
CA ILE A 856 -2.16 41.52 45.77
C ILE A 856 -3.25 40.70 45.07
N VAL A 857 -3.35 40.89 43.77
CA VAL A 857 -4.26 40.15 42.89
C VAL A 857 -3.42 39.28 41.97
N SER A 858 -3.69 37.98 41.95
CA SER A 858 -3.07 37.02 41.04
C SER A 858 -4.14 36.26 40.26
N TRP A 859 -3.81 35.79 39.05
CA TRP A 859 -4.76 35.06 38.21
C TRP A 859 -4.08 33.94 37.42
N GLN A 860 -4.85 32.90 37.16
CA GLN A 860 -4.48 31.80 36.27
C GLN A 860 -5.16 32.02 34.92
N SER A 861 -4.38 31.95 33.85
CA SER A 861 -4.86 32.16 32.48
C SER A 861 -4.35 31.07 31.54
N ARG A 862 -5.19 30.69 30.56
CA ARG A 862 -4.78 29.82 29.46
C ARG A 862 -3.94 30.62 28.48
N ASN A 863 -2.81 30.05 28.06
CA ASN A 863 -2.05 30.62 26.94
C ASN A 863 -2.85 30.36 25.65
N GLN A 864 -3.33 31.42 25.02
CA GLN A 864 -4.03 31.36 23.74
C GLN A 864 -3.32 32.22 22.70
N SER A 865 -3.33 31.78 21.44
CA SER A 865 -2.92 32.58 20.29
C SER A 865 -3.88 33.78 20.12
N GLY A 866 -3.41 35.00 20.37
CA GLY A 866 -4.21 36.24 20.28
C GLY A 866 -4.26 37.08 21.56
N LEU A 867 -3.82 36.53 22.70
CA LEU A 867 -3.69 37.26 23.98
C LEU A 867 -2.57 38.31 23.89
N SER A 868 -2.92 39.59 24.07
CA SER A 868 -1.98 40.73 24.06
C SER A 868 -1.64 41.27 25.46
N GLY A 869 -2.52 41.09 26.45
CA GLY A 869 -2.30 41.61 27.80
C GLY A 869 -3.46 41.33 28.78
N TYR A 870 -3.38 41.92 29.97
CA TYR A 870 -4.47 41.90 30.97
C TYR A 870 -4.76 43.31 31.48
N GLN A 871 -6.04 43.59 31.72
CA GLN A 871 -6.50 44.80 32.38
C GLN A 871 -7.13 44.43 33.73
N VAL A 872 -6.60 44.99 34.81
CA VAL A 872 -7.10 44.80 36.18
C VAL A 872 -7.86 46.05 36.59
N ALA A 873 -9.15 45.93 36.90
CA ALA A 873 -10.02 47.05 37.29
C ALA A 873 -10.65 46.79 38.66
N TYR A 874 -10.81 47.83 39.49
CA TYR A 874 -11.39 47.73 40.82
C TYR A 874 -12.09 49.01 41.27
N TYR A 875 -13.12 48.86 42.11
CA TYR A 875 -13.81 49.97 42.74
C TYR A 875 -14.29 49.61 44.14
N LYS A 876 -14.49 50.64 44.97
CA LYS A 876 -15.05 50.50 46.32
C LYS A 876 -16.57 50.33 46.23
N GLU A 877 -17.13 49.25 46.77
CA GLU A 877 -18.56 48.95 46.66
C GLU A 877 -19.44 50.08 47.23
N GLN A 878 -18.98 50.77 48.27
CA GLN A 878 -19.70 51.92 48.85
C GLN A 878 -19.63 53.20 47.98
N MET A 879 -18.75 53.26 46.98
CA MET A 879 -18.58 54.41 46.07
C MET A 879 -18.32 53.93 44.63
N PRO A 880 -19.33 53.34 43.96
CA PRO A 880 -19.16 52.66 42.67
C PRO A 880 -18.95 53.59 41.46
N ALA A 881 -18.93 54.91 41.67
CA ALA A 881 -18.72 55.90 40.61
C ALA A 881 -17.26 56.04 40.18
N LEU A 882 -16.30 55.53 40.97
CA LEU A 882 -14.87 55.69 40.75
C LEU A 882 -14.20 54.32 40.53
N ILE A 883 -13.92 53.97 39.27
CA ILE A 883 -13.22 52.72 38.91
C ILE A 883 -11.75 53.01 38.65
N ARG A 884 -10.85 52.33 39.36
CA ARG A 884 -9.40 52.40 39.17
C ARG A 884 -8.87 51.12 38.53
N GLY A 885 -7.69 51.13 37.93
CA GLY A 885 -7.11 49.93 37.36
C GLY A 885 -5.67 50.05 36.84
N LYS A 886 -5.14 48.93 36.34
CA LYS A 886 -3.80 48.74 35.76
C LYS A 886 -3.87 47.95 34.45
N ILE A 887 -2.99 48.26 33.49
CA ILE A 887 -2.81 47.47 32.25
C ILE A 887 -1.47 46.74 32.34
N LEU A 888 -1.45 45.47 31.96
CA LEU A 888 -0.32 44.54 32.13
C LEU A 888 -0.09 43.73 30.85
N ASN A 889 1.14 43.25 30.66
CA ASN A 889 1.51 42.44 29.50
C ASN A 889 0.94 41.00 29.56
N ALA A 890 1.00 40.28 28.44
CA ALA A 890 0.47 38.91 28.33
C ALA A 890 1.15 37.88 29.24
N THR A 891 2.37 38.16 29.74
CA THR A 891 3.10 37.29 30.67
C THR A 891 2.79 37.56 32.14
N ALA A 892 2.14 38.68 32.48
CA ALA A 892 1.76 38.99 33.85
C ALA A 892 0.77 37.96 34.40
N ARG A 893 0.97 37.58 35.67
CA ARG A 893 0.07 36.68 36.43
C ARG A 893 -0.30 37.24 37.80
N MET A 894 0.26 38.39 38.18
CA MET A 894 -0.04 39.06 39.44
C MET A 894 0.23 40.57 39.36
N THR A 895 -0.44 41.34 40.22
CA THR A 895 -0.19 42.78 40.44
C THR A 895 -0.60 43.20 41.85
N ARG A 896 0.03 44.25 42.38
CA ARG A 896 -0.35 44.86 43.67
C ARG A 896 -1.24 46.07 43.42
N LEU A 897 -2.39 46.11 44.09
CA LEU A 897 -3.27 47.27 44.19
C LEU A 897 -2.92 48.02 45.48
N SER A 898 -2.69 49.32 45.38
CA SER A 898 -2.24 50.21 46.46
C SER A 898 -3.33 51.23 46.79
N HIS A 899 -3.08 52.14 47.73
CA HIS A 899 -3.97 53.28 48.04
C HIS A 899 -5.44 52.91 48.31
N LEU A 900 -5.69 51.72 48.86
CA LEU A 900 -7.02 51.27 49.25
C LEU A 900 -7.42 51.91 50.58
N THR A 901 -8.72 52.10 50.80
CA THR A 901 -9.22 52.57 52.11
C THR A 901 -9.25 51.41 53.11
N PRO A 902 -8.81 51.61 54.37
CA PRO A 902 -8.95 50.62 55.45
C PRO A 902 -10.42 50.24 55.68
N GLY A 903 -10.69 48.96 55.97
CA GLY A 903 -12.03 48.44 56.25
C GLY A 903 -13.03 48.50 55.08
N ALA A 904 -12.59 48.83 53.88
CA ALA A 904 -13.48 49.02 52.73
C ALA A 904 -13.55 47.76 51.86
N LYS A 905 -14.74 47.50 51.30
CA LYS A 905 -14.98 46.39 50.39
C LYS A 905 -14.79 46.83 48.94
N TYR A 906 -13.98 46.09 48.20
CA TYR A 906 -13.62 46.34 46.80
C TYR A 906 -14.05 45.18 45.91
N LYS A 907 -14.60 45.50 44.73
CA LYS A 907 -14.80 44.52 43.65
C LYS A 907 -13.65 44.68 42.65
N ILE A 908 -12.96 43.59 42.34
CA ILE A 908 -11.76 43.53 41.49
C ILE A 908 -12.03 42.57 40.33
N CYS A 909 -11.73 42.99 39.10
CA CYS A 909 -11.85 42.17 37.90
C CYS A 909 -10.53 42.13 37.13
N VAL A 910 -10.16 40.97 36.61
CA VAL A 910 -9.05 40.78 35.66
C VAL A 910 -9.64 40.39 34.31
N ILE A 911 -9.33 41.15 33.27
CA ILE A 911 -9.89 41.00 31.92
C ILE A 911 -8.73 40.75 30.95
N ALA A 912 -8.77 39.66 30.20
CA ALA A 912 -7.81 39.37 29.14
C ALA A 912 -8.05 40.27 27.92
N MET A 913 -6.98 40.89 27.42
CA MET A 913 -6.98 41.72 26.22
C MET A 913 -6.38 40.92 25.06
N GLY A 914 -7.00 40.97 23.88
CA GLY A 914 -6.53 40.20 22.73
C GLY A 914 -7.55 40.10 21.61
N ASN A 915 -7.11 39.61 20.45
CA ASN A 915 -7.99 39.32 19.33
C ASN A 915 -8.40 37.85 19.39
N PHE A 916 -9.57 37.57 19.96
CA PHE A 916 -10.06 36.21 20.22
C PHE A 916 -11.07 35.69 19.17
N GLY A 917 -11.28 36.42 18.06
CA GLY A 917 -11.97 35.90 16.87
C GLY A 917 -13.44 35.48 17.06
N VAL A 918 -14.23 36.21 17.86
CA VAL A 918 -15.66 35.90 18.08
C VAL A 918 -16.53 36.58 17.01
N SER A 919 -17.13 35.79 16.13
CA SER A 919 -18.15 36.23 15.16
C SER A 919 -19.51 35.62 15.49
N GLY A 920 -20.47 36.46 15.89
CA GLY A 920 -21.91 36.12 15.90
C GLY A 920 -22.60 36.11 17.27
N GLY A 921 -23.54 37.05 17.47
CA GLY A 921 -24.80 36.77 18.19
C GLY A 921 -24.87 36.92 19.71
N SER A 922 -23.82 37.36 20.41
CA SER A 922 -23.96 37.79 21.82
C SER A 922 -23.22 39.10 22.05
N SER A 923 -23.81 39.98 22.85
CA SER A 923 -23.34 41.33 23.15
C SER A 923 -22.05 41.33 23.98
N VAL A 924 -20.93 40.95 23.37
CA VAL A 924 -19.60 41.29 23.86
C VAL A 924 -19.02 42.30 22.88
N PRO A 925 -19.09 43.60 23.18
CA PRO A 925 -18.39 44.62 22.42
C PRO A 925 -16.90 44.28 22.45
N ASP A 926 -16.33 44.26 21.25
CA ASP A 926 -14.92 44.44 20.94
C ASP A 926 -14.20 45.15 22.11
N ALA A 927 -13.21 44.50 22.74
CA ALA A 927 -12.40 45.09 23.81
C ALA A 927 -11.46 46.20 23.27
N ARG A 928 -11.90 46.95 22.26
CA ARG A 928 -11.37 48.26 21.89
C ARG A 928 -12.01 49.32 22.79
N ILE A 929 -11.55 49.38 24.03
CA ILE A 929 -11.60 50.63 24.79
C ILE A 929 -10.19 50.94 25.31
N ALA A 930 -9.28 51.16 24.36
CA ALA A 930 -8.19 52.08 24.60
C ALA A 930 -8.77 53.50 24.38
N PRO A 931 -8.58 54.46 25.30
CA PRO A 931 -8.82 55.85 24.95
C PRO A 931 -7.93 56.21 23.75
N SER A 932 -8.50 56.94 22.81
CA SER A 932 -7.79 57.57 21.69
C SER A 932 -6.55 58.28 22.21
N SER A 933 -5.44 58.09 21.50
CA SER A 933 -4.14 58.69 21.77
C SER A 933 -4.12 60.20 21.52
N GLU A 934 -4.92 60.97 22.25
CA GLU A 934 -4.85 62.42 22.30
C GLU A 934 -5.08 62.87 23.76
N ASN A 935 -4.08 63.53 24.33
CA ASN A 935 -4.00 64.09 25.69
C ASN A 935 -3.66 63.12 26.84
N ILE A 936 -2.37 62.80 26.97
CA ILE A 936 -1.76 62.55 28.29
C ILE A 936 -0.53 63.46 28.44
N SER A 937 -0.78 64.70 28.82
CA SER A 937 0.17 65.58 29.50
C SER A 937 -0.39 65.91 30.88
N ALA A 938 -0.30 64.97 31.80
CA ALA A 938 -0.44 65.25 33.22
C ALA A 938 0.38 64.22 34.02
N GLN A 939 1.46 64.71 34.63
CA GLN A 939 2.16 64.00 35.70
C GLN A 939 1.16 63.68 36.82
N LEU A 940 0.88 62.41 37.04
CA LEU A 940 0.40 61.91 38.32
C LEU A 940 1.28 60.74 38.73
N TYR A 941 2.10 60.97 39.74
CA TYR A 941 2.73 59.92 40.52
C TYR A 941 1.61 59.11 41.21
N GLY A 942 1.28 57.94 40.65
CA GLY A 942 0.29 57.02 41.19
C GLY A 942 -0.08 55.96 40.17
N ASP A 943 0.13 54.70 40.52
CA ASP A 943 0.05 53.49 39.68
C ASP A 943 -1.39 53.12 39.23
N GLU A 944 -2.34 54.06 39.20
CA GLU A 944 -3.79 53.76 39.12
C GLU A 944 -4.52 54.65 38.11
N LEU A 945 -4.95 54.06 36.99
CA LEU A 945 -5.72 54.72 35.92
C LEU A 945 -7.22 54.72 36.24
N LEU A 946 -7.94 55.78 35.87
CA LEU A 946 -9.40 55.89 36.02
C LEU A 946 -10.14 55.31 34.81
N PHE A 947 -11.02 54.33 35.04
CA PHE A 947 -11.73 53.58 34.00
C PHE A 947 -13.25 53.56 34.20
N ASN A 948 -13.86 54.73 34.36
CA ASN A 948 -15.29 54.84 34.68
C ASN A 948 -16.23 54.18 33.62
N HIS A 949 -15.76 53.97 32.38
CA HIS A 949 -16.49 53.27 31.33
C HIS A 949 -16.57 51.74 31.53
N LEU A 950 -15.70 51.13 32.35
CA LEU A 950 -15.64 49.67 32.53
C LEU A 950 -16.79 49.11 33.37
N ARG A 951 -17.67 49.96 33.91
CA ARG A 951 -18.75 49.57 34.82
C ARG A 951 -19.64 48.45 34.27
N GLY A 952 -19.98 48.50 32.98
CA GLY A 952 -20.80 47.47 32.31
C GLY A 952 -20.11 46.12 32.15
N TYR A 953 -18.79 46.07 32.31
CA TYR A 953 -17.93 44.91 32.05
C TYR A 953 -17.33 44.29 33.33
N MET A 954 -17.63 44.85 34.51
CA MET A 954 -17.11 44.36 35.80
C MET A 954 -17.97 43.22 36.39
N ASN A 955 -18.21 42.19 35.58
CA ASN A 955 -18.82 40.91 35.95
C ASN A 955 -18.04 39.77 35.27
N ASP A 956 -18.23 38.53 35.75
CA ASP A 956 -17.62 37.35 35.15
C ASP A 956 -18.03 37.23 33.67
N SER A 957 -17.04 37.03 32.81
CA SER A 957 -17.21 36.94 31.36
C SER A 957 -16.33 35.82 30.78
N GLN A 958 -16.44 35.62 29.47
CA GLN A 958 -15.63 34.66 28.73
C GLN A 958 -14.12 35.01 28.71
N THR A 959 -13.77 36.29 28.87
CA THR A 959 -12.38 36.76 28.82
C THR A 959 -11.89 37.34 30.15
N GLY A 960 -12.77 37.52 31.13
CA GLY A 960 -12.43 38.12 32.42
C GLY A 960 -13.19 37.51 33.59
N LYS A 961 -12.61 37.64 34.78
CA LYS A 961 -13.20 37.13 36.03
C LYS A 961 -13.16 38.21 37.09
N CYS A 962 -14.06 38.15 38.05
CA CYS A 962 -14.19 39.13 39.12
C CYS A 962 -14.22 38.46 40.49
N THR A 963 -13.79 39.19 41.52
CA THR A 963 -13.87 38.78 42.92
C THR A 963 -14.05 40.01 43.82
N THR A 964 -14.38 39.79 45.10
CA THR A 964 -14.51 40.87 46.08
C THR A 964 -13.56 40.65 47.25
N VAL A 965 -13.01 41.73 47.80
CA VAL A 965 -12.10 41.72 48.94
C VAL A 965 -12.41 42.86 49.90
N THR A 966 -12.24 42.64 51.20
CA THR A 966 -12.32 43.69 52.22
C THR A 966 -10.92 43.91 52.80
N THR A 967 -10.46 45.17 52.87
CA THR A 967 -9.17 45.53 53.48
C THR A 967 -9.23 45.51 55.00
N ILE A 968 -8.08 45.38 55.67
CA ILE A 968 -8.01 45.29 57.13
C ILE A 968 -8.36 46.66 57.77
N GLU A 969 -9.12 46.65 58.86
CA GLU A 969 -9.45 47.82 59.68
C GLU A 969 -8.31 48.19 60.65
N ILE A 970 -8.18 49.48 60.99
CA ILE A 970 -7.20 49.94 61.97
C ILE A 970 -7.85 49.93 63.36
N PHE A 971 -7.45 48.99 64.23
CA PHE A 971 -7.79 49.00 65.65
C PHE A 971 -6.68 49.70 66.44
N GLY A 972 -7.04 50.77 67.15
CA GLY A 972 -6.13 51.45 68.09
C GLY A 972 -6.55 51.18 69.53
N THR A 973 -5.63 50.71 70.38
CA THR A 973 -5.72 50.86 71.84
C THR A 973 -4.35 51.07 72.47
N SER A 974 -4.27 52.16 73.22
CA SER A 974 -3.28 52.62 74.19
C SER A 974 -3.02 51.64 75.35
N LEU A 975 -1.79 51.60 75.89
CA LEU A 975 -1.46 51.69 77.33
C LEU A 975 0.06 51.65 77.58
N ASP A 976 0.48 52.44 78.58
CA ASP A 976 1.82 52.94 78.91
C ASP A 976 2.82 51.92 79.49
N SER A 977 4.11 52.07 79.16
CA SER A 977 5.22 52.07 80.15
C SER A 977 6.49 52.71 79.59
N PRO A 978 7.37 53.32 80.43
CA PRO A 978 8.29 54.36 80.00
C PRO A 978 9.75 53.89 80.01
N PHE A 979 10.27 53.41 78.88
CA PHE A 979 11.71 53.49 78.58
C PHE A 979 11.92 53.65 77.07
N SER A 980 12.77 54.63 76.77
CA SER A 980 13.13 55.24 75.49
C SER A 980 13.70 54.29 74.42
N ASN A 981 13.29 54.54 73.17
CA ASN A 981 14.06 54.47 71.92
C ASN A 981 15.00 53.28 71.69
N THR A 982 14.49 52.17 71.13
CA THR A 982 15.17 51.39 70.05
C THR A 982 14.31 50.27 69.40
N TYR A 983 12.98 50.33 69.45
CA TYR A 983 12.13 49.24 68.92
C TYR A 983 11.32 49.61 67.67
N MET A 984 11.99 50.16 66.65
CA MET A 984 11.50 50.17 65.26
C MET A 984 12.32 49.29 64.31
N GLY A 985 13.35 48.59 64.81
CA GLY A 985 14.24 47.75 63.99
C GLY A 985 14.14 46.24 64.21
N ILE A 986 13.34 45.75 65.18
CA ILE A 986 13.40 44.34 65.61
C ILE A 986 12.12 43.55 65.31
N ALA A 987 10.95 44.19 65.16
CA ALA A 987 9.71 43.49 64.80
C ALA A 987 9.65 43.09 63.30
N ASP A 988 10.33 43.82 62.41
CA ASP A 988 10.43 43.50 60.98
C ASP A 988 11.54 42.47 60.67
N ILE A 989 12.43 42.20 61.63
CA ILE A 989 13.47 41.17 61.55
C ILE A 989 12.95 39.80 62.03
N LEU A 990 11.93 39.76 62.89
CA LEU A 990 11.34 38.53 63.40
C LEU A 990 10.31 37.90 62.45
N THR A 991 9.51 38.68 61.72
CA THR A 991 8.56 38.15 60.71
C THR A 991 9.22 37.75 59.39
N ARG A 992 10.33 38.41 59.02
CA ARG A 992 11.12 38.07 57.83
C ARG A 992 12.06 36.87 58.04
N ARG A 993 12.35 36.49 59.29
CA ARG A 993 13.04 35.24 59.63
C ARG A 993 12.08 34.09 59.96
N LEU A 994 10.87 34.34 60.46
CA LEU A 994 9.87 33.28 60.64
C LEU A 994 9.31 32.75 59.31
N SER A 995 9.19 33.58 58.28
CA SER A 995 8.76 33.14 56.93
C SER A 995 9.85 32.40 56.15
N LEU A 996 11.13 32.69 56.41
CA LEU A 996 12.26 31.90 55.90
C LEU A 996 12.36 30.56 56.63
N VAL A 997 12.13 30.53 57.95
CA VAL A 997 12.14 29.28 58.74
C VAL A 997 10.92 28.42 58.45
N VAL A 998 9.72 28.99 58.33
CA VAL A 998 8.50 28.26 57.95
C VAL A 998 8.55 27.83 56.48
N GLY A 999 9.12 28.65 55.58
CA GLY A 999 9.36 28.29 54.18
C GLY A 999 10.41 27.19 54.02
N CYS A 1000 11.48 27.21 54.82
CA CYS A 1000 12.47 26.13 54.87
C CYS A 1000 11.88 24.86 55.51
N CYS A 1001 11.08 24.95 56.57
CA CYS A 1001 10.45 23.79 57.22
C CYS A 1001 9.36 23.14 56.34
N ILE A 1002 8.53 23.93 55.65
CA ILE A 1002 7.54 23.41 54.70
C ILE A 1002 8.23 22.83 53.46
N GLY A 1003 9.28 23.49 52.95
CA GLY A 1003 10.12 22.95 51.89
C GLY A 1003 10.79 21.63 52.28
N PHE A 1004 11.24 21.50 53.53
CA PHE A 1004 11.82 20.28 54.07
C PHE A 1004 10.78 19.16 54.26
N ILE A 1005 9.55 19.50 54.70
CA ILE A 1005 8.46 18.53 54.83
C ILE A 1005 7.99 18.05 53.44
N VAL A 1006 7.85 18.96 52.47
CA VAL A 1006 7.49 18.60 51.08
C VAL A 1006 8.61 17.78 50.43
N PHE A 1007 9.88 18.11 50.69
CA PHE A 1007 11.03 17.31 50.26
C PHE A 1007 11.04 15.93 50.92
N ILE A 1008 10.75 15.82 52.22
CA ILE A 1008 10.63 14.52 52.92
C ILE A 1008 9.44 13.72 52.38
N VAL A 1009 8.30 14.35 52.11
CA VAL A 1009 7.12 13.65 51.55
C VAL A 1009 7.39 13.20 50.11
N LEU A 1010 8.04 14.02 49.28
CA LEU A 1010 8.45 13.64 47.93
C LEU A 1010 9.53 12.55 47.94
N VAL A 1011 10.54 12.66 48.81
CA VAL A 1011 11.59 11.64 48.96
C VAL A 1011 11.04 10.36 49.58
N SER A 1012 10.04 10.44 50.47
CA SER A 1012 9.35 9.27 51.02
C SER A 1012 8.40 8.64 50.01
N ALA A 1013 7.72 9.43 49.16
CA ALA A 1013 6.91 8.92 48.07
C ALA A 1013 7.78 8.28 46.97
N PHE A 1014 8.87 8.93 46.56
CA PHE A 1014 9.87 8.35 45.66
C PHE A 1014 10.58 7.15 46.29
N GLY A 1015 10.83 7.18 47.60
CA GLY A 1015 11.40 6.07 48.37
C GLY A 1015 10.45 4.87 48.48
N TYR A 1016 9.16 5.10 48.68
CA TYR A 1016 8.12 4.07 48.71
C TYR A 1016 7.89 3.46 47.32
N VAL A 1017 7.92 4.28 46.25
CA VAL A 1017 7.85 3.81 44.87
C VAL A 1017 9.11 3.03 44.46
N LYS A 1018 10.29 3.39 45.00
CA LYS A 1018 11.56 2.71 44.70
C LYS A 1018 11.80 1.44 45.53
N THR A 1019 11.16 1.27 46.68
CA THR A 1019 11.32 0.09 47.57
C THR A 1019 10.40 -1.09 47.25
N LYS A 1020 9.38 -0.93 46.39
CA LYS A 1020 8.57 -2.05 45.89
C LYS A 1020 9.15 -2.76 44.65
N LYS A 1021 10.34 -2.38 44.19
CA LYS A 1021 11.09 -3.14 43.17
C LYS A 1021 12.49 -3.54 43.67
N ARG A 1022 12.50 -4.74 44.27
CA ARG A 1022 13.59 -5.75 44.38
C ARG A 1022 14.63 -5.63 45.51
N PRO A 1023 14.90 -6.72 46.27
CA PRO A 1023 16.23 -6.99 46.85
C PRO A 1023 17.15 -7.51 45.71
N VAL A 1024 18.34 -6.95 45.40
CA VAL A 1024 19.58 -6.62 46.15
C VAL A 1024 20.38 -7.89 46.51
N ILE A 1025 21.63 -8.05 46.02
CA ILE A 1025 22.95 -7.65 46.59
C ILE A 1025 23.93 -7.40 45.40
N ALA A 1026 24.62 -6.25 45.19
CA ALA A 1026 25.64 -5.46 45.94
C ALA A 1026 27.09 -6.02 45.75
N LYS A 1027 28.22 -5.29 45.64
CA LYS A 1027 28.67 -3.90 45.32
C LYS A 1027 30.22 -3.92 45.54
N ALA A 1028 31.05 -3.19 44.78
CA ALA A 1028 32.30 -2.50 45.23
C ALA A 1028 33.09 -1.87 44.05
N GLU A 1029 33.85 -0.81 44.35
CA GLU A 1029 34.35 0.25 43.46
C GLU A 1029 35.87 0.20 43.13
N GLN A 1030 36.24 0.71 41.92
CA GLN A 1030 37.54 1.24 41.39
C GLN A 1030 38.77 0.29 41.21
N PRO A 1031 39.77 0.56 40.30
CA PRO A 1031 39.89 1.45 39.12
C PRO A 1031 40.33 0.71 37.79
N THR A 1032 40.48 1.48 36.68
CA THR A 1032 40.98 1.24 35.28
C THR A 1032 41.48 -0.14 34.75
N PRO A 1033 41.34 -0.42 33.43
CA PRO A 1033 41.27 -1.77 32.88
C PRO A 1033 42.65 -2.42 32.65
N GLN A 1034 42.86 -3.58 33.26
CA GLN A 1034 43.82 -4.57 32.76
C GLN A 1034 43.05 -5.72 32.13
N TYR A 1035 43.26 -5.88 30.82
CA TYR A 1035 42.85 -7.03 30.03
C TYR A 1035 43.32 -8.33 30.70
N ILE A 1036 42.39 -9.22 31.06
CA ILE A 1036 42.68 -10.64 31.25
C ILE A 1036 41.53 -11.46 30.64
N SER A 1037 41.91 -12.19 29.58
CA SER A 1037 41.16 -13.24 28.89
C SER A 1037 40.67 -14.31 29.86
N TYR A 1038 39.47 -14.84 29.63
CA TYR A 1038 39.03 -16.12 30.20
C TYR A 1038 38.54 -17.03 29.08
N ASP A 1039 39.52 -17.67 28.45
CA ASP A 1039 39.41 -19.08 28.09
C ASP A 1039 39.31 -19.93 29.39
N ASN A 1040 38.54 -21.01 29.30
CA ASN A 1040 38.40 -22.11 30.27
C ASN A 1040 37.37 -21.95 31.39
N PHE A 1041 36.22 -22.60 31.22
CA PHE A 1041 35.72 -23.57 32.21
C PHE A 1041 35.14 -24.80 31.49
N PRO A 1042 35.24 -26.00 32.09
CA PRO A 1042 35.21 -27.29 31.39
C PRO A 1042 33.79 -27.85 31.23
N VAL A 1043 33.62 -28.60 30.14
CA VAL A 1043 32.43 -29.41 29.83
C VAL A 1043 32.44 -30.67 30.72
N PRO A 1044 31.31 -31.11 31.31
CA PRO A 1044 31.24 -32.41 31.95
C PRO A 1044 31.28 -33.50 30.87
N ASN A 1045 32.31 -34.36 30.93
CA ASN A 1045 32.34 -35.62 30.19
C ASN A 1045 31.18 -36.51 30.64
N ILE A 1046 30.27 -36.80 29.74
CA ILE A 1046 29.43 -38.00 29.84
C ILE A 1046 29.97 -38.95 28.78
N GLU A 1047 30.68 -39.96 29.27
CA GLU A 1047 31.22 -41.06 28.47
C GLU A 1047 30.09 -41.82 27.79
N SER A 1048 30.29 -42.02 26.51
CA SER A 1048 29.62 -43.00 25.66
C SER A 1048 29.89 -44.42 26.17
N GLN A 1049 28.86 -45.11 26.63
CA GLN A 1049 28.82 -46.58 26.55
C GLN A 1049 27.91 -46.96 25.39
N ALA A 1050 28.55 -47.52 24.36
CA ALA A 1050 27.90 -48.23 23.28
C ALA A 1050 27.21 -49.48 23.84
N MET A 1051 25.94 -49.67 23.51
CA MET A 1051 25.29 -50.97 23.58
C MET A 1051 24.41 -51.11 22.35
N GLU A 1052 24.78 -52.05 21.48
CA GLU A 1052 23.95 -52.56 20.39
C GLU A 1052 22.61 -53.01 20.96
N ILE A 1053 21.51 -52.50 20.40
CA ILE A 1053 20.17 -53.06 20.63
C ILE A 1053 19.50 -53.22 19.25
N ASP A 1054 19.32 -54.47 18.88
CA ASP A 1054 18.46 -54.96 17.81
C ASP A 1054 17.05 -54.37 17.92
N ILE A 1055 16.57 -53.76 16.83
CA ILE A 1055 15.19 -53.27 16.73
C ILE A 1055 14.39 -54.29 15.92
N ASN A 1056 13.77 -55.23 16.62
CA ASN A 1056 12.53 -55.86 16.19
C ASN A 1056 11.45 -55.57 17.23
N THR A 1057 10.25 -55.23 16.74
CA THR A 1057 8.98 -55.04 17.47
C THR A 1057 8.90 -53.90 18.48
N ILE A 1058 8.34 -52.73 18.09
CA ILE A 1058 7.31 -52.03 18.88
C ILE A 1058 6.27 -51.40 17.93
N THR A 1059 5.01 -51.69 18.25
CA THR A 1059 3.76 -51.24 17.67
C THR A 1059 3.41 -49.77 17.96
N ASP A 1060 2.70 -49.19 16.99
CA ASP A 1060 1.72 -48.09 17.04
C ASP A 1060 1.43 -47.41 18.40
N SER A 1061 1.52 -46.06 18.38
CA SER A 1061 0.74 -45.06 19.15
C SER A 1061 1.56 -43.91 19.78
N THR A 1062 2.01 -42.94 18.97
CA THR A 1062 2.11 -41.53 19.42
C THR A 1062 2.10 -40.59 18.21
N LYS A 1063 1.01 -39.84 18.02
CA LYS A 1063 1.02 -38.61 17.23
C LYS A 1063 1.95 -37.60 17.92
N PRO A 1064 2.93 -36.97 17.24
CA PRO A 1064 3.55 -35.78 17.80
C PRO A 1064 2.52 -34.66 17.73
N GLN A 1065 2.04 -34.23 18.90
CA GLN A 1065 1.38 -32.94 19.02
C GLN A 1065 2.40 -31.87 18.60
N PHE A 1066 2.11 -31.16 17.52
CA PHE A 1066 2.71 -29.87 17.23
C PHE A 1066 2.37 -28.96 18.42
N LYS A 1067 3.35 -28.71 19.30
CA LYS A 1067 3.27 -27.56 20.19
C LYS A 1067 3.50 -26.35 19.31
N SER A 1068 2.41 -25.71 18.88
CA SER A 1068 2.46 -24.31 18.45
C SER A 1068 3.12 -23.50 19.56
N CYS A 1069 4.02 -22.58 19.17
CA CYS A 1069 4.61 -21.61 20.09
C CYS A 1069 3.54 -20.58 20.49
N ASP A 1070 2.57 -21.00 21.31
CA ASP A 1070 1.85 -20.08 22.20
C ASP A 1070 2.78 -19.69 23.35
#